data_AF-A0A1W0X1X0-F1
#
_entry.id   AF-A0A1W0X1X0-F1
#
_cell.length_a   1.000
_cell.length_b   1.000
_cell.length_c   1.000
_cell.angle_alpha   90.00
_cell.angle_beta   90.00
_cell.angle_gamma   90.00
#
_symmetry.space_group_name_H-M   'P 1'
#
loop_
_entity.id
_entity.type
_entity.pdbx_description
1 polymer ?
#
loop_
_entity_poly.entity_id
_entity_poly.type
_entity_poly.pdbx_seq_one_letter_code
_entity_poly.pdbx_strand_id
1 'polypeptide(L)'
;MTERIQLINWVTFRLILPFTLLAACIFRFNLFTLIYGLFFLLVPLARSPNVYTIKRHTGGLIWALTTVSGIFMLAQIAFQIALAARKPYGHEFPNCSLNDNITRQVGLYRLDGARFVHVARLILPDVIVFIVSAALAVMAFQTTRQNADAPSNADEPLRPHREERPGLLRLFVELVILIFVAGAGIISPSLISSVYFLCFLFMGTFWACLGNAEKVFVKFVRYALLLFCAAHLAVLFLYQMEFLQELVTTDSFPSRLVGLLAVIRIDCSEPRDLRYQATPWYNFINPAILIVLYYLLASHIRQWKGYTRLKNPFLQYRVLSADNPNQRPVTYNAVQDAVTIQPPSPHSETSLHHYRIRMALQALARVIAKQSYIISLISMMAWSVIYHSWLTFVYLLLAIFLWLIPSSRSFCLKLSPLYTLYAEVLLIAQFIFSLNIQQEFDAMEANTYIDFKQIGFQRSVNPVFNLAVQSLFTFFFWTTLRLFMKERRVVEVQDEHGVNLEIQNGSVASEFAYPETHSWLTRIGTTVKIVMIKFWIVLCGAMLLVISMQGKVVIYRIVYMALLLCFVVMLQVSYRIWRKMLYVFWVTVIFYSMVVLLLIYTYQFKYFPEYWQNFTRLSPETLSDFGLETYESKGSLILGLMTPTAFLILCILQLHYFHKHFLHITSKQDGQYQFPSFQLENQPTDLAKPSGFAIRCLQFLYKWSHIILDFGWRLLEIHILKLCLLTILLAAVVDPSASI
;
A
#
# COMPACT_ATOMS: atom_id res chain seq x y z
N MET A 1 -23.10 -10.07 -34.99
CA MET A 1 -22.83 -11.44 -34.48
C MET A 1 -21.36 -11.61 -34.08
N THR A 2 -20.43 -11.05 -34.85
CA THR A 2 -18.97 -11.13 -34.66
C THR A 2 -18.47 -10.57 -33.32
N GLU A 3 -19.00 -9.43 -32.85
CA GLU A 3 -18.60 -8.85 -31.55
C GLU A 3 -18.99 -9.72 -30.34
N ARG A 4 -20.18 -10.35 -30.39
CA ARG A 4 -20.64 -11.27 -29.33
C ARG A 4 -19.75 -12.51 -29.25
N ILE A 5 -19.37 -13.09 -30.40
CA ILE A 5 -18.46 -14.24 -30.47
C ILE A 5 -17.07 -13.86 -29.95
N GLN A 6 -16.57 -12.67 -30.28
CA GLN A 6 -15.28 -12.19 -29.77
C GLN A 6 -15.30 -11.95 -28.25
N LEU A 7 -16.40 -11.41 -27.70
CA LEU A 7 -16.57 -11.26 -26.26
C LEU A 7 -16.62 -12.61 -25.55
N ILE A 8 -17.40 -13.56 -26.06
CA ILE A 8 -17.51 -14.91 -25.50
C ILE A 8 -16.15 -15.63 -25.55
N ASN A 9 -15.42 -15.54 -26.67
CA ASN A 9 -14.06 -16.07 -26.79
C ASN A 9 -13.11 -15.42 -25.79
N TRP A 10 -13.22 -14.11 -25.58
CA TRP A 10 -12.40 -13.40 -24.61
C TRP A 10 -12.70 -13.85 -23.17
N VAL A 11 -13.97 -13.93 -22.77
CA VAL A 11 -14.39 -14.36 -21.43
C VAL A 11 -13.97 -15.81 -21.19
N THR A 12 -14.20 -16.68 -22.16
CA THR A 12 -13.86 -18.11 -22.03
C THR A 12 -12.36 -18.30 -21.90
N PHE A 13 -11.55 -17.61 -22.72
CA PHE A 13 -10.10 -17.74 -22.68
C PHE A 13 -9.44 -17.04 -21.48
N ARG A 14 -10.00 -15.93 -20.98
CA ARG A 14 -9.38 -15.10 -19.93
C ARG A 14 -9.88 -15.37 -18.53
N LEU A 15 -11.08 -15.93 -18.38
CA LEU A 15 -11.71 -16.12 -17.08
C LEU A 15 -12.04 -17.60 -16.85
N ILE A 16 -12.82 -18.21 -17.74
CA ILE A 16 -13.29 -19.59 -17.56
C ILE A 16 -12.11 -20.57 -17.59
N LEU A 17 -11.26 -20.50 -18.61
CA LEU A 17 -10.13 -21.42 -18.79
C LEU A 17 -9.10 -21.36 -17.64
N PRO A 18 -8.60 -20.17 -17.22
CA PRO A 18 -7.75 -20.08 -16.03
C PRO A 18 -8.40 -20.65 -14.77
N PHE A 19 -9.69 -20.39 -14.56
CA PHE A 19 -10.41 -20.87 -13.38
C PHE A 19 -10.55 -22.39 -13.38
N THR A 20 -10.84 -23.01 -14.53
CA THR A 20 -10.96 -24.47 -14.64
C THR A 20 -9.62 -25.17 -14.46
N LEU A 21 -8.54 -24.62 -15.05
CA LEU A 21 -7.18 -25.14 -14.84
C LEU A 21 -6.73 -24.99 -13.38
N LEU A 22 -7.02 -23.85 -12.76
CA LEU A 22 -6.71 -23.62 -11.35
C LEU A 22 -7.47 -24.59 -10.43
N ALA A 23 -8.78 -24.76 -10.67
CA ALA A 23 -9.59 -25.72 -9.93
C ALA A 23 -9.02 -27.14 -10.05
N ALA A 24 -8.61 -27.56 -11.25
CA ALA A 24 -7.97 -28.85 -11.46
C ALA A 24 -6.69 -29.02 -10.63
N CYS A 25 -5.86 -27.96 -10.51
CA CYS A 25 -4.62 -27.98 -9.73
C CYS A 25 -4.83 -27.93 -8.21
N ILE A 26 -5.94 -27.36 -7.73
CA ILE A 26 -6.22 -27.27 -6.28
C ILE A 26 -6.77 -28.58 -5.74
N PHE A 27 -7.61 -29.26 -6.52
CA PHE A 27 -8.33 -30.45 -6.06
C PHE A 27 -7.51 -31.74 -6.18
N ARG A 28 -6.43 -31.75 -6.97
CA ARG A 28 -5.62 -32.94 -7.25
C ARG A 28 -4.16 -32.55 -7.51
N PHE A 29 -3.24 -33.29 -6.90
CA PHE A 29 -1.79 -33.08 -7.01
C PHE A 29 -1.14 -34.32 -7.64
N ASN A 30 -0.92 -34.26 -8.94
CA ASN A 30 -0.25 -35.30 -9.73
C ASN A 30 0.35 -34.75 -11.02
N LEU A 31 0.99 -35.63 -11.80
CA LEU A 31 1.63 -35.27 -13.05
C LEU A 31 0.67 -34.66 -14.09
N PHE A 32 -0.54 -35.20 -14.25
CA PHE A 32 -1.54 -34.63 -15.17
C PHE A 32 -1.91 -33.19 -14.79
N THR A 33 -2.14 -32.93 -13.51
CA THR A 33 -2.44 -31.58 -13.00
C THR A 33 -1.23 -30.66 -13.00
N LEU A 34 0.00 -31.18 -12.87
CA LEU A 34 1.21 -30.40 -13.05
C LEU A 34 1.28 -29.86 -14.49
N ILE A 35 0.96 -30.71 -15.47
CA ILE A 35 0.91 -30.31 -16.89
C ILE A 35 -0.19 -29.26 -17.12
N TYR A 36 -1.37 -29.42 -16.51
CA TYR A 36 -2.40 -28.37 -16.53
C TYR A 36 -1.94 -27.06 -15.84
N GLY A 37 -1.15 -27.15 -14.77
CA GLY A 37 -0.51 -26.02 -14.10
C GLY A 37 0.45 -25.26 -15.03
N LEU A 38 1.22 -25.96 -15.87
CA LEU A 38 2.05 -25.32 -16.89
C LEU A 38 1.20 -24.56 -17.91
N PHE A 39 0.10 -25.15 -18.40
CA PHE A 39 -0.84 -24.44 -19.27
C PHE A 39 -1.46 -23.22 -18.57
N PHE A 40 -1.83 -23.34 -17.30
CA PHE A 40 -2.34 -22.24 -16.48
C PHE A 40 -1.36 -21.07 -16.44
N LEU A 41 -0.06 -21.34 -16.24
CA LEU A 41 0.98 -20.31 -16.27
C LEU A 41 1.17 -19.69 -17.67
N LEU A 42 0.95 -20.44 -18.77
CA LEU A 42 1.14 -19.94 -20.14
C LEU A 42 -0.02 -19.07 -20.65
N VAL A 43 -1.28 -19.34 -20.25
CA VAL A 43 -2.48 -18.61 -20.68
C VAL A 43 -2.39 -17.08 -20.51
N PRO A 44 -1.95 -16.51 -19.37
CA PRO A 44 -1.87 -15.06 -19.22
C PRO A 44 -0.79 -14.41 -20.09
N LEU A 45 0.25 -15.14 -20.53
CA LEU A 45 1.25 -14.61 -21.46
C LEU A 45 0.72 -14.56 -22.90
N ALA A 46 -0.15 -15.50 -23.27
CA ALA A 46 -0.77 -15.55 -24.59
C ALA A 46 -1.67 -14.32 -24.84
N ARG A 47 -1.77 -13.88 -26.11
CA ARG A 47 -2.72 -12.85 -26.55
C ARG A 47 -4.12 -13.45 -26.67
N SER A 48 -5.15 -12.62 -26.50
CA SER A 48 -6.53 -13.11 -26.61
C SER A 48 -6.80 -13.63 -28.01
N PRO A 49 -7.59 -14.70 -28.17
CA PRO A 49 -7.92 -15.27 -29.46
C PRO A 49 -8.62 -14.21 -30.33
N ASN A 50 -7.97 -13.86 -31.43
CA ASN A 50 -8.47 -12.98 -32.48
C ASN A 50 -8.04 -13.62 -33.82
N VAL A 51 -8.66 -13.23 -34.93
CA VAL A 51 -8.46 -13.80 -36.28
C VAL A 51 -6.99 -13.99 -36.63
N TYR A 52 -6.16 -12.97 -36.35
CA TYR A 52 -4.71 -13.00 -36.59
C TYR A 52 -3.91 -13.79 -35.54
N THR A 53 -4.41 -13.90 -34.31
CA THR A 53 -3.70 -14.50 -33.18
C THR A 53 -3.95 -16.01 -33.11
N ILE A 54 -5.11 -16.47 -33.58
CA ILE A 54 -5.49 -17.89 -33.69
C ILE A 54 -4.60 -18.62 -34.70
N LYS A 55 -4.20 -17.98 -35.80
CA LYS A 55 -3.24 -18.54 -36.78
C LYS A 55 -1.80 -18.68 -36.26
N ARG A 56 -1.51 -18.28 -35.01
CA ARG A 56 -0.16 -18.22 -34.43
C ARG A 56 -0.11 -18.98 -33.09
N HIS A 57 0.77 -18.57 -32.17
CA HIS A 57 1.04 -19.29 -30.91
C HIS A 57 -0.19 -19.50 -30.01
N THR A 58 -1.19 -18.61 -30.01
CA THR A 58 -2.40 -18.79 -29.17
C THR A 58 -3.26 -19.96 -29.66
N GLY A 59 -3.42 -20.14 -30.98
CA GLY A 59 -4.14 -21.30 -31.51
C GLY A 59 -3.40 -22.60 -31.22
N GLY A 60 -2.07 -22.61 -31.38
CA GLY A 60 -1.22 -23.74 -31.01
C GLY A 60 -1.38 -24.14 -29.53
N LEU A 61 -1.44 -23.17 -28.62
CA LEU A 61 -1.67 -23.42 -27.19
C LEU A 61 -3.03 -24.09 -26.92
N ILE A 62 -4.10 -23.62 -27.57
CA ILE A 62 -5.45 -24.17 -27.40
C ILE A 62 -5.50 -25.61 -27.93
N TRP A 63 -4.98 -25.87 -29.14
CA TRP A 63 -4.94 -27.21 -29.72
C TRP A 63 -4.08 -28.18 -28.91
N ALA A 64 -2.92 -27.73 -28.43
CA ALA A 64 -2.08 -28.53 -27.55
C ALA A 64 -2.83 -28.91 -26.26
N LEU A 65 -3.52 -27.94 -25.63
CA LEU A 65 -4.30 -28.21 -24.42
C LEU A 65 -5.45 -29.19 -24.67
N THR A 66 -6.21 -29.04 -25.76
CA THR A 66 -7.30 -29.96 -26.12
C THR A 66 -6.80 -31.38 -26.40
N THR A 67 -5.64 -31.49 -27.05
CA THR A 67 -5.02 -32.79 -27.35
C THR A 67 -4.55 -33.48 -26.08
N VAL A 68 -3.83 -32.75 -25.21
CA VAL A 68 -3.31 -33.27 -23.95
C VAL A 68 -4.45 -33.67 -22.99
N SER A 69 -5.49 -32.84 -22.85
CA SER A 69 -6.64 -33.17 -22.00
C SER A 69 -7.43 -34.37 -22.53
N GLY A 70 -7.55 -34.50 -23.86
CA GLY A 70 -8.14 -35.69 -24.49
C GLY A 70 -7.36 -36.97 -24.20
N ILE A 71 -6.02 -36.92 -24.28
CA ILE A 71 -5.15 -38.05 -23.94
C ILE A 71 -5.33 -38.45 -22.47
N PHE A 72 -5.35 -37.49 -21.54
CA PHE A 72 -5.52 -37.79 -20.12
C PHE A 72 -6.89 -38.39 -19.81
N MET A 73 -7.96 -37.86 -20.42
CA MET A 73 -9.30 -38.42 -20.29
C MET A 73 -9.37 -39.87 -20.81
N LEU A 74 -8.78 -40.14 -21.99
CA LEU A 74 -8.70 -41.50 -22.54
C LEU A 74 -7.87 -42.44 -21.66
N ALA A 75 -6.75 -41.96 -21.10
CA ALA A 75 -5.92 -42.72 -20.18
C ALA A 75 -6.68 -43.12 -18.90
N GLN A 76 -7.47 -42.21 -18.32
CA GLN A 76 -8.35 -42.51 -17.19
C GLN A 76 -9.36 -43.60 -17.55
N ILE A 77 -10.06 -43.45 -18.67
CA ILE A 77 -11.07 -44.42 -19.12
C ILE A 77 -10.43 -45.79 -19.35
N ALA A 78 -9.30 -45.84 -20.07
CA ALA A 78 -8.57 -47.08 -20.35
C ALA A 78 -8.10 -47.76 -19.06
N PHE A 79 -7.59 -46.99 -18.09
CA PHE A 79 -7.15 -47.51 -16.80
C PHE A 79 -8.33 -48.10 -15.99
N GLN A 80 -9.48 -47.43 -15.95
CA GLN A 80 -10.66 -47.96 -15.26
C GLN A 80 -11.21 -49.22 -15.92
N ILE A 81 -11.20 -49.29 -17.27
CA ILE A 81 -11.58 -50.50 -18.01
C ILE A 81 -10.62 -51.65 -17.68
N ALA A 82 -9.31 -51.39 -17.66
CA ALA A 82 -8.31 -52.39 -17.32
C ALA A 82 -8.47 -52.94 -15.89
N LEU A 83 -8.74 -52.08 -14.92
CA LEU A 83 -9.03 -52.48 -13.54
C LEU A 83 -10.35 -53.25 -13.41
N ALA A 84 -11.37 -52.92 -14.19
CA ALA A 84 -12.65 -53.62 -14.19
C ALA A 84 -12.57 -55.00 -14.87
N ALA A 85 -11.70 -55.14 -15.87
CA ALA A 85 -11.48 -56.40 -16.57
C ALA A 85 -10.79 -57.46 -15.69
N ARG A 86 -9.99 -57.03 -14.70
CA ARG A 86 -9.30 -57.92 -13.74
C ARG A 86 -10.02 -57.94 -12.39
N LYS A 87 -10.64 -59.07 -12.06
CA LYS A 87 -11.33 -59.28 -10.77
C LYS A 87 -10.39 -59.97 -9.75
N PRO A 88 -10.42 -59.59 -8.46
CA PRO A 88 -11.16 -58.48 -7.85
C PRO A 88 -10.53 -57.12 -8.18
N TYR A 89 -11.38 -56.09 -8.33
CA TYR A 89 -10.99 -54.77 -8.85
C TYR A 89 -9.77 -54.20 -8.11
N GLY A 90 -8.68 -54.02 -8.85
CA GLY A 90 -7.46 -53.36 -8.39
C GLY A 90 -6.67 -54.06 -7.28
N HIS A 91 -6.77 -55.38 -7.14
CA HIS A 91 -5.94 -56.18 -6.23
C HIS A 91 -4.42 -56.07 -6.51
N GLU A 92 -4.01 -55.79 -7.75
CA GLU A 92 -2.60 -55.64 -8.15
C GLU A 92 -1.91 -54.39 -7.57
N PHE A 93 -2.68 -53.48 -6.97
CA PHE A 93 -2.19 -52.21 -6.42
C PHE A 93 -2.53 -52.09 -4.93
N PRO A 94 -1.88 -52.85 -4.04
CA PRO A 94 -2.11 -52.69 -2.60
C PRO A 94 -1.75 -51.27 -2.14
N ASN A 95 -2.45 -50.75 -1.12
CA ASN A 95 -2.28 -49.39 -0.63
C ASN A 95 -0.82 -49.10 -0.29
N CYS A 96 -0.28 -47.99 -0.79
CA CYS A 96 1.12 -47.58 -0.57
C CYS A 96 2.18 -48.59 -1.06
N SER A 97 1.82 -49.51 -1.96
CA SER A 97 2.81 -50.25 -2.73
C SER A 97 3.49 -49.34 -3.76
N LEU A 98 4.67 -49.74 -4.23
CA LEU A 98 5.41 -48.98 -5.24
C LEU A 98 4.58 -48.73 -6.50
N ASN A 99 3.80 -49.72 -6.95
CA ASN A 99 2.93 -49.59 -8.12
C ASN A 99 1.74 -48.65 -7.86
N ASP A 100 1.11 -48.72 -6.68
CA ASP A 100 0.05 -47.78 -6.26
C ASP A 100 0.58 -46.35 -6.18
N ASN A 101 1.76 -46.14 -5.58
CA ASN A 101 2.36 -44.82 -5.45
C ASN A 101 2.67 -44.21 -6.83
N ILE A 102 3.30 -44.97 -7.75
CA ILE A 102 3.60 -44.50 -9.11
C ILE A 102 2.31 -44.15 -9.87
N THR A 103 1.31 -45.04 -9.89
CA THR A 103 0.06 -44.79 -10.62
C THR A 103 -0.68 -43.57 -10.07
N ARG A 104 -0.75 -43.41 -8.74
CA ARG A 104 -1.34 -42.24 -8.09
C ARG A 104 -0.58 -40.94 -8.41
N GLN A 105 0.74 -40.96 -8.41
CA GLN A 105 1.58 -39.80 -8.75
C GLN A 105 1.46 -39.39 -10.22
N VAL A 106 1.27 -40.34 -11.14
CA VAL A 106 0.93 -40.05 -12.54
C VAL A 106 -0.45 -39.41 -12.62
N GLY A 107 -1.40 -39.94 -11.83
CA GLY A 107 -2.75 -39.43 -11.69
C GLY A 107 -3.85 -40.44 -11.98
N LEU A 108 -3.49 -41.71 -12.11
CA LEU A 108 -4.40 -42.83 -12.31
C LEU A 108 -4.71 -43.46 -10.95
N TYR A 109 -5.95 -43.33 -10.48
CA TYR A 109 -6.37 -43.79 -9.16
C TYR A 109 -7.34 -44.96 -9.27
N ARG A 110 -7.21 -45.91 -8.34
CA ARG A 110 -8.24 -46.92 -8.06
C ARG A 110 -9.40 -46.27 -7.30
N LEU A 111 -10.64 -46.65 -7.63
CA LEU A 111 -11.87 -45.98 -7.14
C LEU A 111 -12.67 -46.79 -6.08
N ASP A 112 -12.14 -47.93 -5.63
CA ASP A 112 -12.76 -48.78 -4.62
C ASP A 112 -12.88 -48.06 -3.26
N GLY A 113 -14.01 -48.24 -2.57
CA GLY A 113 -14.21 -47.75 -1.20
C GLY A 113 -14.20 -46.21 -1.03
N ALA A 114 -14.09 -45.43 -2.10
CA ALA A 114 -14.11 -43.96 -2.03
C ALA A 114 -15.53 -43.41 -2.04
N ARG A 115 -15.80 -42.39 -1.23
CA ARG A 115 -17.07 -41.64 -1.29
C ARG A 115 -17.18 -40.93 -2.64
N PHE A 116 -18.42 -40.72 -3.11
CA PHE A 116 -18.73 -40.06 -4.38
C PHE A 116 -17.97 -38.74 -4.59
N VAL A 117 -17.82 -37.93 -3.54
CA VAL A 117 -17.11 -36.64 -3.61
C VAL A 117 -15.64 -36.81 -4.02
N HIS A 118 -14.94 -37.83 -3.51
CA HIS A 118 -13.55 -38.09 -3.87
C HIS A 118 -13.43 -38.66 -5.28
N VAL A 119 -14.37 -39.51 -5.69
CA VAL A 119 -14.43 -40.02 -7.08
C VAL A 119 -14.62 -38.86 -8.06
N ALA A 120 -15.56 -37.95 -7.77
CA ALA A 120 -15.77 -36.74 -8.56
C ALA A 120 -14.50 -35.86 -8.59
N ARG A 121 -13.85 -35.65 -7.44
CA ARG A 121 -12.58 -34.90 -7.33
C ARG A 121 -11.47 -35.45 -8.23
N LEU A 122 -11.40 -36.78 -8.39
CA LEU A 122 -10.34 -37.45 -9.13
C LEU A 122 -10.55 -37.45 -10.65
N ILE A 123 -11.81 -37.55 -11.12
CA ILE A 123 -12.16 -37.71 -12.55
C ILE A 123 -12.62 -36.40 -13.19
N LEU A 124 -13.46 -35.63 -12.49
CA LEU A 124 -14.16 -34.47 -13.05
C LEU A 124 -13.22 -33.38 -13.61
N PRO A 125 -12.05 -33.08 -13.01
CA PRO A 125 -11.13 -32.09 -13.56
C PRO A 125 -10.70 -32.37 -15.01
N ASP A 126 -10.41 -33.62 -15.36
CA ASP A 126 -9.95 -34.00 -16.71
C ASP A 126 -11.09 -33.80 -17.74
N VAL A 127 -12.31 -34.20 -17.38
CA VAL A 127 -13.51 -34.04 -18.21
C VAL A 127 -13.84 -32.57 -18.45
N ILE A 128 -13.85 -31.75 -17.38
CA ILE A 128 -14.17 -30.31 -17.49
C ILE A 128 -13.13 -29.59 -18.34
N VAL A 129 -11.83 -29.85 -18.13
CA VAL A 129 -10.76 -29.21 -18.91
C VAL A 129 -10.87 -29.60 -20.39
N PHE A 130 -11.17 -30.86 -20.72
CA PHE A 130 -11.41 -31.29 -22.10
C PHE A 130 -12.60 -30.55 -22.74
N ILE A 131 -13.76 -30.51 -22.08
CA ILE A 131 -14.95 -29.81 -22.59
C ILE A 131 -14.68 -28.33 -22.86
N VAL A 132 -14.04 -27.63 -21.90
CA VAL A 132 -13.76 -26.20 -22.02
C VAL A 132 -12.71 -25.91 -23.10
N SER A 133 -11.66 -26.73 -23.18
CA SER A 133 -10.62 -26.60 -24.21
C SER A 133 -11.14 -26.93 -25.62
N ALA A 134 -11.99 -27.94 -25.77
CA ALA A 134 -12.67 -28.28 -27.01
C ALA A 134 -13.63 -27.18 -27.46
N ALA A 135 -14.44 -26.62 -26.55
CA ALA A 135 -15.32 -25.49 -26.86
C ALA A 135 -14.52 -24.28 -27.38
N LEU A 136 -13.39 -23.95 -26.74
CA LEU A 136 -12.48 -22.91 -27.20
C LEU A 136 -11.89 -23.19 -28.59
N ALA A 137 -11.49 -24.43 -28.87
CA ALA A 137 -10.98 -24.84 -30.18
C ALA A 137 -12.05 -24.71 -31.28
N VAL A 138 -13.27 -25.16 -31.02
CA VAL A 138 -14.41 -25.05 -31.94
C VAL A 138 -14.74 -23.58 -32.22
N MET A 139 -14.84 -22.75 -31.17
CA MET A 139 -15.11 -21.32 -31.36
C MET A 139 -13.97 -20.60 -32.11
N ALA A 140 -12.71 -20.99 -31.87
CA ALA A 140 -11.57 -20.46 -32.60
C ALA A 140 -11.60 -20.87 -34.09
N PHE A 141 -12.01 -22.11 -34.39
CA PHE A 141 -12.18 -22.60 -35.76
C PHE A 141 -13.32 -21.86 -36.48
N GLN A 142 -14.47 -21.71 -35.85
CA GLN A 142 -15.61 -20.94 -36.38
C GLN A 142 -15.23 -19.49 -36.68
N THR A 143 -14.48 -18.84 -35.79
CA THR A 143 -14.00 -17.46 -35.99
C THR A 143 -13.06 -17.37 -37.20
N THR A 144 -12.23 -18.39 -37.43
CA THR A 144 -11.32 -18.41 -38.59
C THR A 144 -12.09 -18.60 -39.89
N ARG A 145 -13.12 -19.46 -39.89
CA ARG A 145 -13.96 -19.74 -41.06
C ARG A 145 -14.79 -18.53 -41.48
N GLN A 146 -15.48 -17.86 -40.54
CA GLN A 146 -16.31 -16.68 -40.83
C GLN A 146 -15.53 -15.50 -41.45
N ASN A 147 -14.23 -15.39 -41.17
CA ASN A 147 -13.39 -14.33 -41.76
C ASN A 147 -12.74 -14.75 -43.08
N ALA A 148 -12.74 -16.04 -43.44
CA ALA A 148 -12.31 -16.52 -44.75
C ALA A 148 -13.37 -16.23 -45.82
N ASP A 149 -14.64 -16.13 -45.42
CA ASP A 149 -15.79 -15.86 -46.30
C ASP A 149 -16.07 -14.35 -46.51
N ALA A 150 -15.25 -13.46 -45.94
CA ALA A 150 -15.39 -12.01 -46.10
C ALA A 150 -14.57 -11.50 -47.32
N PRO A 151 -15.14 -10.66 -48.21
CA PRO A 151 -14.43 -10.16 -49.40
C PRO A 151 -13.23 -9.28 -49.03
N SER A 152 -12.15 -9.41 -49.80
CA SER A 152 -10.80 -8.86 -49.58
C SER A 152 -10.66 -7.32 -49.73
N ASN A 153 -11.71 -6.54 -49.50
CA ASN A 153 -11.69 -5.07 -49.64
C ASN A 153 -11.69 -4.37 -48.28
N ALA A 154 -10.70 -4.67 -47.45
CA ALA A 154 -10.43 -3.91 -46.24
C ALA A 154 -8.92 -3.73 -46.04
N ASP A 155 -8.27 -3.09 -47.00
CA ASP A 155 -7.00 -2.38 -46.77
C ASP A 155 -7.27 -1.13 -45.92
N GLU A 156 -7.49 -1.34 -44.63
CA GLU A 156 -7.00 -0.46 -43.57
C GLU A 156 -7.33 -1.12 -42.22
N PRO A 157 -6.35 -1.33 -41.33
CA PRO A 157 -6.71 -1.59 -39.95
C PRO A 157 -7.37 -0.30 -39.46
N LEU A 158 -8.69 -0.33 -39.25
CA LEU A 158 -9.32 0.56 -38.27
C LEU A 158 -8.53 0.35 -36.98
N ARG A 159 -7.57 1.26 -36.76
CA ARG A 159 -6.80 1.36 -35.53
C ARG A 159 -7.89 1.41 -34.47
N PRO A 160 -7.99 0.44 -33.53
CA PRO A 160 -8.88 0.62 -32.41
C PRO A 160 -8.47 1.96 -31.83
N HIS A 161 -9.40 2.91 -31.77
CA HIS A 161 -9.20 4.21 -31.14
C HIS A 161 -8.74 3.86 -29.74
N ARG A 162 -7.42 3.86 -29.54
CA ARG A 162 -6.84 3.34 -28.31
C ARG A 162 -7.01 4.49 -27.36
N GLU A 163 -8.13 4.46 -26.65
CA GLU A 163 -8.33 5.23 -25.45
C GLU A 163 -7.05 5.05 -24.64
N GLU A 164 -6.23 6.10 -24.59
CA GLU A 164 -5.02 6.08 -23.81
C GLU A 164 -5.48 5.79 -22.40
N ARG A 165 -5.20 4.56 -21.93
CA ARG A 165 -5.50 4.20 -20.55
C ARG A 165 -4.93 5.32 -19.71
N PRO A 166 -5.74 6.01 -18.89
CA PRO A 166 -5.27 7.12 -18.09
C PRO A 166 -3.94 6.83 -17.44
N GLY A 167 -3.04 7.80 -17.41
CA GLY A 167 -1.80 7.72 -16.61
C GLY A 167 -2.08 7.26 -15.17
N LEU A 168 -3.25 7.60 -14.62
CA LEU A 168 -3.72 7.12 -13.32
C LEU A 168 -3.88 5.59 -13.22
N LEU A 169 -4.52 4.96 -14.21
CA LEU A 169 -4.72 3.52 -14.20
C LEU A 169 -3.38 2.79 -14.32
N ARG A 170 -2.41 3.38 -15.04
CA ARG A 170 -1.04 2.86 -15.10
C ARG A 170 -0.37 2.94 -13.72
N LEU A 171 -0.41 4.09 -13.07
CA LEU A 171 0.18 4.30 -11.75
C LEU A 171 -0.49 3.41 -10.67
N PHE A 172 -1.81 3.26 -10.74
CA PHE A 172 -2.56 2.33 -9.89
C PHE A 172 -2.10 0.89 -10.08
N VAL A 173 -1.97 0.43 -11.33
CA VAL A 173 -1.48 -0.93 -11.61
C VAL A 173 -0.03 -1.12 -11.12
N GLU A 174 0.82 -0.11 -11.23
CA GLU A 174 2.19 -0.17 -10.70
C GLU A 174 2.22 -0.29 -9.17
N LEU A 175 1.38 0.48 -8.47
CA LEU A 175 1.22 0.39 -7.01
C LEU A 175 0.66 -0.98 -6.61
N VAL A 176 -0.35 -1.48 -7.31
CA VAL A 176 -0.93 -2.80 -7.05
C VAL A 176 0.12 -3.90 -7.23
N ILE A 177 0.94 -3.86 -8.29
CA ILE A 177 2.03 -4.82 -8.47
C ILE A 177 3.01 -4.75 -7.29
N LEU A 178 3.39 -3.54 -6.86
CA LEU A 178 4.31 -3.35 -5.73
C LEU A 178 3.74 -3.95 -4.43
N ILE A 179 2.44 -3.74 -4.16
CA ILE A 179 1.74 -4.33 -3.00
C ILE A 179 1.76 -5.85 -3.05
N PHE A 180 1.51 -6.46 -4.21
CA PHE A 180 1.53 -7.91 -4.35
C PHE A 180 2.95 -8.50 -4.25
N VAL A 181 3.99 -7.79 -4.70
CA VAL A 181 5.38 -8.20 -4.49
C VAL A 181 5.74 -8.14 -3.00
N ALA A 182 5.34 -7.07 -2.29
CA ALA A 182 5.50 -6.99 -0.84
C ALA A 182 4.75 -8.12 -0.12
N GLY A 183 3.49 -8.36 -0.49
CA GLY A 183 2.67 -9.44 0.07
C GLY A 183 3.29 -10.83 -0.13
N ALA A 184 3.83 -11.12 -1.31
CA ALA A 184 4.53 -12.37 -1.60
C ALA A 184 5.79 -12.58 -0.74
N GLY A 185 6.46 -11.50 -0.35
CA GLY A 185 7.57 -11.56 0.61
C GLY A 185 7.10 -11.73 2.06
N ILE A 186 6.11 -10.95 2.48
CA ILE A 186 5.75 -10.77 3.89
C ILE A 186 4.89 -11.91 4.47
N ILE A 187 4.04 -12.55 3.66
CA ILE A 187 3.01 -13.49 4.14
C ILE A 187 3.60 -14.77 4.73
N SER A 188 4.65 -15.28 4.10
CA SER A 188 5.37 -16.46 4.58
C SER A 188 6.86 -16.16 4.48
N PRO A 189 7.45 -15.53 5.51
CA PRO A 189 8.87 -15.19 5.52
C PRO A 189 9.71 -16.47 5.41
N SER A 190 10.49 -16.56 4.34
CA SER A 190 11.36 -17.69 4.00
C SER A 190 12.50 -17.21 3.12
N LEU A 191 13.49 -18.06 2.90
CA LEU A 191 14.60 -17.75 2.00
C LEU A 191 14.13 -17.50 0.57
N ILE A 192 13.15 -18.26 0.06
CA ILE A 192 12.58 -18.01 -1.27
C ILE A 192 11.80 -16.70 -1.28
N SER A 193 11.00 -16.42 -0.25
CA SER A 193 10.18 -15.21 -0.22
C SER A 193 11.01 -13.93 -0.01
N SER A 194 12.22 -14.06 0.54
CA SER A 194 13.19 -12.97 0.66
C SER A 194 13.50 -12.30 -0.69
N VAL A 195 13.48 -13.06 -1.79
CA VAL A 195 13.70 -12.50 -3.14
C VAL A 195 12.61 -11.50 -3.49
N TYR A 196 11.34 -11.78 -3.21
CA TYR A 196 10.26 -10.81 -3.43
C TYR A 196 10.40 -9.62 -2.49
N PHE A 197 10.73 -9.86 -1.22
CA PHE A 197 10.86 -8.79 -0.24
C PHE A 197 12.00 -7.82 -0.58
N LEU A 198 13.17 -8.33 -0.94
CA LEU A 198 14.32 -7.53 -1.38
C LEU A 198 14.03 -6.82 -2.70
N CYS A 199 13.38 -7.49 -3.67
CA CYS A 199 12.92 -6.83 -4.89
C CYS A 199 11.89 -5.72 -4.61
N PHE A 200 11.00 -5.90 -3.63
CA PHE A 200 10.06 -4.87 -3.20
C PHE A 200 10.80 -3.64 -2.66
N LEU A 201 11.72 -3.83 -1.71
CA LEU A 201 12.53 -2.75 -1.15
C LEU A 201 13.29 -2.05 -2.27
N PHE A 202 14.04 -2.81 -3.06
CA PHE A 202 14.82 -2.29 -4.16
C PHE A 202 14.00 -1.53 -5.20
N MET A 203 12.82 -2.02 -5.59
CA MET A 203 11.93 -1.29 -6.50
C MET A 203 11.40 0.00 -5.88
N GLY A 204 11.10 0.01 -4.57
CA GLY A 204 10.70 1.20 -3.83
C GLY A 204 11.81 2.25 -3.77
N THR A 205 13.03 1.86 -3.39
CA THR A 205 14.21 2.72 -3.36
C THR A 205 14.55 3.23 -4.76
N PHE A 206 14.50 2.36 -5.78
CA PHE A 206 14.80 2.73 -7.15
C PHE A 206 13.79 3.76 -7.68
N TRP A 207 12.50 3.58 -7.40
CA TRP A 207 11.44 4.55 -7.72
C TRP A 207 11.61 5.89 -7.00
N ALA A 208 12.13 5.87 -5.78
CA ALA A 208 12.44 7.08 -5.02
C ALA A 208 13.66 7.83 -5.58
N CYS A 209 14.73 7.11 -5.93
CA CYS A 209 16.00 7.67 -6.38
C CYS A 209 16.01 8.08 -7.86
N LEU A 210 15.67 7.16 -8.75
CA LEU A 210 15.81 7.31 -10.20
C LEU A 210 14.44 7.53 -10.84
N GLY A 211 14.29 8.64 -11.57
CA GLY A 211 13.12 8.88 -12.42
C GLY A 211 13.22 8.11 -13.73
N ASN A 212 13.22 8.79 -14.88
CA ASN A 212 12.99 8.19 -16.20
C ASN A 212 13.98 7.11 -16.70
N ALA A 213 15.11 6.85 -16.03
CA ALA A 213 15.94 5.64 -16.23
C ALA A 213 15.17 4.33 -15.93
N GLU A 214 14.01 4.46 -15.28
CA GLU A 214 12.96 3.50 -14.94
C GLU A 214 12.64 2.41 -15.98
N LYS A 215 12.62 2.70 -17.29
CA LYS A 215 11.81 1.85 -18.19
C LYS A 215 12.46 0.55 -18.63
N VAL A 216 13.78 0.44 -18.71
CA VAL A 216 14.45 -0.80 -19.19
C VAL A 216 14.77 -1.72 -18.04
N PHE A 217 15.35 -1.20 -16.98
CA PHE A 217 15.76 -1.99 -15.83
C PHE A 217 14.55 -2.54 -15.04
N VAL A 218 13.49 -1.74 -14.82
CA VAL A 218 12.25 -2.23 -14.19
C VAL A 218 11.57 -3.29 -15.06
N LYS A 219 11.69 -3.22 -16.40
CA LYS A 219 11.23 -4.31 -17.28
C LYS A 219 11.98 -5.60 -16.99
N PHE A 220 13.32 -5.53 -16.94
CA PHE A 220 14.16 -6.69 -16.65
C PHE A 220 13.79 -7.32 -15.29
N VAL A 221 13.71 -6.52 -14.22
CA VAL A 221 13.32 -7.00 -12.88
C VAL A 221 11.95 -7.67 -12.92
N ARG A 222 10.96 -7.11 -13.61
CA ARG A 222 9.62 -7.73 -13.73
C ARG A 222 9.61 -9.03 -14.53
N TYR A 223 10.44 -9.17 -15.56
CA TYR A 223 10.60 -10.45 -16.26
C TYR A 223 11.26 -11.50 -15.37
N ALA A 224 12.30 -11.13 -14.63
CA ALA A 224 12.97 -12.00 -13.67
C ALA A 224 12.00 -12.46 -12.57
N LEU A 225 11.24 -11.53 -11.98
CA LEU A 225 10.19 -11.83 -10.99
C LEU A 225 9.09 -12.74 -11.54
N LEU A 226 8.70 -12.57 -12.82
CA LEU A 226 7.71 -13.45 -13.46
C LEU A 226 8.22 -14.90 -13.53
N LEU A 227 9.46 -15.10 -14.00
CA LEU A 227 10.08 -16.43 -14.11
C LEU A 227 10.27 -17.06 -12.72
N PHE A 228 10.77 -16.27 -11.77
CA PHE A 228 10.97 -16.71 -10.39
C PHE A 228 9.64 -17.11 -9.73
N CYS A 229 8.57 -16.32 -9.94
CA CYS A 229 7.23 -16.66 -9.45
C CYS A 229 6.66 -17.93 -10.07
N ALA A 230 6.85 -18.16 -11.38
CA ALA A 230 6.47 -19.41 -12.02
C ALA A 230 7.22 -20.61 -11.42
N ALA A 231 8.53 -20.49 -11.24
CA ALA A 231 9.35 -21.54 -10.63
C ALA A 231 8.95 -21.82 -9.18
N HIS A 232 8.71 -20.77 -8.39
CA HIS A 232 8.27 -20.91 -7.00
C HIS A 232 6.90 -21.59 -6.89
N LEU A 233 5.92 -21.21 -7.72
CA LEU A 233 4.61 -21.89 -7.79
C LEU A 233 4.77 -23.37 -8.17
N ALA A 234 5.66 -23.68 -9.11
CA ALA A 234 5.96 -25.05 -9.50
C ALA A 234 6.59 -25.84 -8.33
N VAL A 235 7.55 -25.26 -7.60
CA VAL A 235 8.16 -25.88 -6.41
C VAL A 235 7.12 -26.13 -5.32
N LEU A 236 6.24 -25.17 -5.03
CA LEU A 236 5.17 -25.34 -4.04
C LEU A 236 4.21 -26.46 -4.42
N PHE A 237 3.85 -26.55 -5.70
CA PHE A 237 3.00 -27.61 -6.23
C PHE A 237 3.68 -28.98 -6.16
N LEU A 238 4.93 -29.06 -6.62
CA LEU A 238 5.73 -30.28 -6.62
C LEU A 238 5.94 -30.81 -5.20
N TYR A 239 6.17 -29.92 -4.21
CA TYR A 239 6.31 -30.31 -2.81
C TYR A 239 5.01 -30.86 -2.18
N GLN A 240 3.84 -30.67 -2.79
CA GLN A 240 2.62 -31.37 -2.36
C GLN A 240 2.57 -32.83 -2.85
N MET A 241 3.47 -33.26 -3.74
CA MET A 241 3.58 -34.65 -4.18
C MET A 241 4.34 -35.48 -3.14
N GLU A 242 3.83 -36.69 -2.87
CA GLU A 242 4.34 -37.63 -1.86
C GLU A 242 5.85 -37.89 -2.01
N PHE A 243 6.31 -38.13 -3.23
CA PHE A 243 7.73 -38.38 -3.55
C PHE A 243 8.70 -37.31 -3.01
N LEU A 244 8.33 -36.03 -3.09
CA LEU A 244 9.22 -34.94 -2.65
C LEU A 244 9.19 -34.73 -1.13
N GLN A 245 8.08 -35.06 -0.48
CA GLN A 245 7.95 -35.00 0.98
C GLN A 245 8.74 -36.13 1.66
N GLU A 246 8.92 -37.27 0.99
CA GLU A 246 9.79 -38.36 1.46
C GLU A 246 11.28 -38.01 1.33
N LEU A 247 11.68 -37.35 0.23
CA LEU A 247 13.07 -36.95 0.01
C LEU A 247 13.52 -35.81 0.94
N VAL A 248 12.65 -34.81 1.14
CA VAL A 248 12.88 -33.66 2.02
C VAL A 248 11.78 -33.61 3.06
N THR A 249 12.07 -34.15 4.24
CA THR A 249 11.10 -34.22 5.34
C THR A 249 10.68 -32.82 5.81
N THR A 250 9.40 -32.67 6.15
CA THR A 250 8.76 -31.40 6.51
C THR A 250 9.40 -30.69 7.71
N ASP A 251 9.96 -31.45 8.65
CA ASP A 251 10.53 -30.92 9.89
C ASP A 251 12.03 -30.65 9.81
N SER A 252 12.63 -30.77 8.63
CA SER A 252 14.06 -30.49 8.44
C SER A 252 14.36 -28.98 8.47
N PHE A 253 15.58 -28.61 8.87
CA PHE A 253 16.06 -27.22 8.75
C PHE A 253 15.90 -26.66 7.31
N PRO A 254 16.33 -27.34 6.23
CA PRO A 254 16.20 -26.82 4.88
C PRO A 254 14.74 -26.61 4.45
N SER A 255 13.80 -27.48 4.82
CA SER A 255 12.37 -27.26 4.50
C SER A 255 11.84 -26.02 5.20
N ARG A 256 12.18 -25.80 6.48
CA ARG A 256 11.77 -24.60 7.24
C ARG A 256 12.38 -23.31 6.72
N LEU A 257 13.69 -23.30 6.44
CA LEU A 257 14.42 -22.14 5.93
C LEU A 257 13.87 -21.69 4.56
N VAL A 258 13.64 -22.65 3.67
CA VAL A 258 13.15 -22.40 2.30
C VAL A 258 11.66 -22.05 2.30
N GLY A 259 10.91 -22.48 3.31
CA GLY A 259 9.46 -22.27 3.44
C GLY A 259 8.64 -23.35 2.73
N LEU A 260 9.17 -24.57 2.62
CA LEU A 260 8.49 -25.73 2.04
C LEU A 260 7.50 -26.29 3.06
N LEU A 261 6.25 -25.85 2.98
CA LEU A 261 5.16 -26.30 3.84
C LEU A 261 4.33 -27.38 3.13
N ALA A 262 4.19 -28.54 3.76
CA ALA A 262 3.26 -29.58 3.32
C ALA A 262 1.87 -29.27 3.91
N VAL A 263 0.93 -28.91 3.05
CA VAL A 263 -0.46 -28.64 3.45
C VAL A 263 -1.27 -29.95 3.45
N ILE A 264 -0.90 -30.87 2.55
CA ILE A 264 -1.57 -32.14 2.34
C ILE A 264 -0.62 -33.27 2.72
N ARG A 265 -1.14 -34.22 3.48
CA ARG A 265 -0.44 -35.45 3.84
C ARG A 265 -1.32 -36.65 3.55
N ILE A 266 -0.72 -37.69 2.97
CA ILE A 266 -1.40 -38.92 2.59
C ILE A 266 -1.23 -39.93 3.72
N ASP A 267 -2.34 -40.57 4.10
CA ASP A 267 -2.38 -41.67 5.06
C ASP A 267 -2.57 -42.99 4.29
N CYS A 268 -1.70 -43.96 4.51
CA CYS A 268 -1.75 -45.26 3.84
C CYS A 268 -2.99 -46.09 4.21
N SER A 269 -3.68 -45.74 5.29
CA SER A 269 -4.95 -46.35 5.67
C SER A 269 -6.06 -45.97 4.68
N GLU A 270 -6.09 -44.71 4.26
CA GLU A 270 -7.11 -44.14 3.36
C GLU A 270 -6.46 -43.20 2.32
N PRO A 271 -5.68 -43.72 1.35
CA PRO A 271 -4.89 -42.90 0.42
C PRO A 271 -5.74 -42.07 -0.57
N ARG A 272 -7.05 -42.30 -0.57
CA ARG A 272 -8.04 -41.62 -1.43
C ARG A 272 -8.63 -40.38 -0.75
N ASP A 273 -8.46 -40.22 0.56
CA ASP A 273 -8.91 -39.03 1.28
C ASP A 273 -7.80 -37.95 1.30
N LEU A 274 -8.18 -36.67 1.13
CA LEU A 274 -7.23 -35.55 1.24
C LEU A 274 -7.35 -34.99 2.65
N ARG A 275 -6.41 -35.35 3.53
CA ARG A 275 -6.34 -34.79 4.88
C ARG A 275 -5.48 -33.54 4.88
N TYR A 276 -6.07 -32.43 5.32
CA TYR A 276 -5.41 -31.14 5.48
C TYR A 276 -4.78 -31.05 6.86
N GLN A 277 -3.51 -30.67 6.92
CA GLN A 277 -2.85 -30.41 8.20
C GLN A 277 -3.28 -29.05 8.75
N ALA A 278 -3.53 -28.99 10.06
CA ALA A 278 -3.84 -27.74 10.75
C ALA A 278 -2.64 -26.79 10.68
N THR A 279 -2.73 -25.76 9.84
CA THR A 279 -1.70 -24.73 9.68
C THR A 279 -2.34 -23.34 9.71
N PRO A 280 -1.57 -22.28 10.04
CA PRO A 280 -2.09 -20.92 10.09
C PRO A 280 -2.66 -20.45 8.74
N TRP A 281 -3.68 -19.58 8.78
CA TRP A 281 -4.40 -19.11 7.58
C TRP A 281 -3.50 -18.48 6.51
N TYR A 282 -2.43 -17.79 6.91
CA TYR A 282 -1.53 -17.09 5.98
C TYR A 282 -0.76 -18.06 5.08
N ASN A 283 -0.52 -19.30 5.53
CA ASN A 283 0.10 -20.33 4.71
C ASN A 283 -0.80 -20.80 3.56
N PHE A 284 -2.12 -20.84 3.77
CA PHE A 284 -3.09 -21.16 2.70
C PHE A 284 -3.24 -20.02 1.68
N ILE A 285 -3.08 -18.78 2.12
CA ILE A 285 -3.21 -17.59 1.25
C ILE A 285 -1.94 -17.36 0.41
N ASN A 286 -0.77 -17.82 0.84
CA ASN A 286 0.50 -17.60 0.14
C ASN A 286 0.46 -18.01 -1.35
N PRO A 287 0.08 -19.24 -1.74
CA PRO A 287 -0.03 -19.62 -3.15
C PRO A 287 -1.02 -18.74 -3.94
N ALA A 288 -2.13 -18.32 -3.33
CA ALA A 288 -3.12 -17.46 -3.98
C ALA A 288 -2.53 -16.08 -4.32
N ILE A 289 -1.72 -15.50 -3.42
CA ILE A 289 -1.07 -14.20 -3.67
C ILE A 289 0.02 -14.31 -4.74
N LEU A 290 0.78 -15.40 -4.76
CA LEU A 290 1.74 -15.67 -5.84
C LEU A 290 1.05 -15.83 -7.20
N ILE A 291 -0.09 -16.53 -7.26
CA ILE A 291 -0.90 -16.66 -8.48
C ILE A 291 -1.37 -15.30 -8.98
N VAL A 292 -1.96 -14.48 -8.10
CA VAL A 292 -2.42 -13.14 -8.49
C VAL A 292 -1.25 -12.27 -8.94
N LEU A 293 -0.13 -12.29 -8.21
CA LEU A 293 1.10 -11.59 -8.60
C LEU A 293 1.60 -12.01 -9.99
N TYR A 294 1.65 -13.32 -10.26
CA TYR A 294 2.04 -13.86 -11.55
C TYR A 294 1.14 -13.35 -12.69
N TYR A 295 -0.19 -13.39 -12.49
CA TYR A 295 -1.16 -12.90 -13.47
C TYR A 295 -1.04 -11.39 -13.70
N LEU A 296 -0.82 -10.61 -12.64
CA LEU A 296 -0.58 -9.17 -12.73
C LEU A 296 0.68 -8.87 -13.55
N LEU A 297 1.82 -9.51 -13.22
CA LEU A 297 3.08 -9.36 -13.94
C LEU A 297 2.94 -9.76 -15.43
N ALA A 298 2.35 -10.92 -15.70
CA ALA A 298 2.13 -11.42 -17.05
C ALA A 298 1.24 -10.48 -17.87
N SER A 299 0.16 -9.98 -17.28
CA SER A 299 -0.75 -9.04 -17.95
C SER A 299 -0.07 -7.71 -18.28
N HIS A 300 0.80 -7.21 -17.39
CA HIS A 300 1.53 -5.97 -17.57
C HIS A 300 2.60 -6.09 -18.65
N ILE A 301 3.38 -7.18 -18.61
CA ILE A 301 4.39 -7.52 -19.63
C ILE A 301 3.76 -7.65 -21.02
N ARG A 302 2.58 -8.28 -21.11
CA ARG A 302 1.83 -8.42 -22.35
C ARG A 302 1.41 -7.06 -22.92
N GLN A 303 0.96 -6.13 -22.07
CA GLN A 303 0.60 -4.76 -22.49
C GLN A 303 1.82 -4.00 -23.04
N TRP A 304 3.00 -4.16 -22.43
CA TRP A 304 4.25 -3.57 -22.94
C TRP A 304 4.65 -4.10 -24.32
N LYS A 305 4.64 -5.42 -24.54
CA LYS A 305 4.94 -6.01 -25.87
C LYS A 305 3.98 -5.51 -26.97
N GLY A 306 2.75 -5.14 -26.59
CA GLY A 306 1.78 -4.51 -27.51
C GLY A 306 2.14 -3.06 -27.86
N TYR A 307 2.68 -2.29 -26.90
CA TYR A 307 3.08 -0.90 -27.12
C TYR A 307 4.35 -0.79 -27.99
N THR A 308 5.36 -1.64 -27.77
CA THR A 308 6.63 -1.58 -28.53
C THR A 308 6.45 -1.96 -30.00
N ARG A 309 5.53 -2.87 -30.35
CA ARG A 309 5.24 -3.24 -31.75
C ARG A 309 4.48 -2.18 -32.54
N LEU A 310 3.74 -1.29 -31.86
CA LEU A 310 3.00 -0.20 -32.52
C LEU A 310 3.88 1.04 -32.76
N LYS A 311 5.04 1.15 -32.10
CA LYS A 311 5.97 2.27 -32.25
C LYS A 311 7.03 2.10 -33.35
N ASN A 312 7.04 0.96 -34.04
CA ASN A 312 7.84 0.73 -35.25
C ASN A 312 6.87 0.48 -36.42
N PRO A 313 6.30 1.56 -36.98
CA PRO A 313 6.80 2.05 -38.26
C PRO A 313 6.84 3.59 -38.36
N PHE A 314 7.98 4.16 -38.76
CA PHE A 314 8.15 5.47 -39.42
C PHE A 314 7.09 6.58 -39.13
N LEU A 315 7.09 7.16 -37.93
CA LEU A 315 6.45 8.46 -37.70
C LEU A 315 7.30 9.29 -36.74
N GLN A 316 8.43 9.73 -37.30
CA GLN A 316 9.22 10.84 -36.81
C GLN A 316 8.45 12.11 -37.19
N TYR A 317 7.75 12.72 -36.24
CA TYR A 317 7.15 14.04 -36.47
C TYR A 317 8.30 15.03 -36.73
N ARG A 318 8.49 15.41 -37.99
CA ARG A 318 9.39 16.49 -38.41
C ARG A 318 8.64 17.79 -38.14
N VAL A 319 8.96 18.46 -37.03
CA VAL A 319 8.55 19.86 -36.85
C VAL A 319 9.42 20.69 -37.78
N LEU A 320 8.84 21.14 -38.89
CA LEU A 320 9.46 22.18 -39.71
C LEU A 320 9.35 23.48 -38.92
N SER A 321 10.49 23.98 -38.43
CA SER A 321 10.60 25.39 -38.05
C SER A 321 10.38 26.22 -39.31
N ALA A 322 9.41 27.13 -39.28
CA ALA A 322 9.11 27.99 -40.42
C ALA A 322 10.13 29.12 -40.63
N ASP A 323 11.18 29.20 -39.80
CA ASP A 323 12.23 30.21 -39.98
C ASP A 323 13.63 29.59 -39.92
N ASN A 324 14.37 29.84 -41.01
CA ASN A 324 15.81 29.68 -41.22
C ASN A 324 16.35 28.30 -41.72
N PRO A 325 16.77 28.17 -43.00
CA PRO A 325 17.16 26.90 -43.62
C PRO A 325 18.54 26.34 -43.23
N ASN A 326 19.32 27.01 -42.38
CA ASN A 326 20.71 26.61 -42.07
C ASN A 326 20.93 26.04 -40.66
N GLN A 327 19.89 25.86 -39.83
CA GLN A 327 20.04 25.22 -38.52
C GLN A 327 19.80 23.71 -38.59
N ARG A 328 20.79 22.92 -38.15
CA ARG A 328 20.62 21.47 -37.93
C ARG A 328 19.55 21.25 -36.85
N PRO A 329 18.60 20.32 -37.05
CA PRO A 329 17.52 20.09 -36.10
C PRO A 329 18.07 19.54 -34.78
N VAL A 330 17.94 20.31 -33.70
CA VAL A 330 18.22 19.85 -32.34
C VAL A 330 17.07 18.95 -31.90
N THR A 331 17.38 17.69 -31.63
CA THR A 331 16.39 16.69 -31.18
C THR A 331 16.24 16.80 -29.66
N TYR A 332 15.25 17.54 -29.18
CA TYR A 332 14.93 17.56 -27.75
C TYR A 332 14.17 16.27 -27.39
N ASN A 333 14.83 15.34 -26.69
CA ASN A 333 14.19 14.16 -26.09
C ASN A 333 13.58 14.43 -24.70
N ALA A 334 13.50 15.69 -24.29
CA ALA A 334 13.15 16.07 -22.93
C ALA A 334 11.86 16.91 -22.83
N VAL A 335 10.73 16.41 -23.35
CA VAL A 335 9.40 16.72 -22.80
C VAL A 335 8.46 15.56 -23.11
N GLN A 336 8.47 14.51 -22.30
CA GLN A 336 7.46 13.45 -22.39
C GLN A 336 6.60 13.32 -21.13
N ASP A 337 6.80 14.22 -20.16
CA ASP A 337 6.05 14.28 -18.90
C ASP A 337 5.11 15.51 -18.80
N ALA A 338 5.12 16.40 -19.80
CA ALA A 338 4.09 17.44 -19.97
C ALA A 338 3.17 17.08 -21.14
N VAL A 339 2.41 16.00 -21.01
CA VAL A 339 1.16 15.90 -21.77
C VAL A 339 0.21 16.90 -21.12
N THR A 340 0.15 18.10 -21.69
CA THR A 340 -0.97 19.02 -21.45
C THR A 340 -2.22 18.28 -21.92
N ILE A 341 -2.95 17.70 -20.98
CA ILE A 341 -4.21 17.02 -21.30
C ILE A 341 -5.16 18.12 -21.77
N GLN A 342 -5.29 18.27 -23.08
CA GLN A 342 -6.38 19.07 -23.63
C GLN A 342 -7.70 18.49 -23.10
N PRO A 343 -8.64 19.32 -22.61
CA PRO A 343 -9.92 18.83 -22.16
C PRO A 343 -10.57 18.02 -23.30
N PRO A 344 -11.18 16.85 -23.01
CA PRO A 344 -11.84 16.06 -24.03
C PRO A 344 -12.93 16.91 -24.71
N SER A 345 -13.07 16.78 -26.03
CA SER A 345 -14.15 17.41 -26.78
C SER A 345 -15.52 17.00 -26.19
N PRO A 346 -16.54 17.89 -26.22
CA PRO A 346 -17.69 17.86 -25.33
C PRO A 346 -18.75 16.78 -25.66
N HIS A 347 -18.35 15.58 -26.08
CA HIS A 347 -19.27 14.55 -26.56
C HIS A 347 -19.69 13.50 -25.50
N SER A 348 -19.25 13.57 -24.24
CA SER A 348 -19.85 12.75 -23.16
C SER A 348 -19.60 13.28 -21.73
N GLU A 349 -20.66 13.45 -20.93
CA GLU A 349 -20.57 13.89 -19.51
C GLU A 349 -19.74 12.93 -18.64
N THR A 350 -19.74 11.64 -18.95
CA THR A 350 -18.96 10.60 -18.27
C THR A 350 -17.45 10.79 -18.45
N SER A 351 -16.98 11.21 -19.63
CA SER A 351 -15.55 11.45 -19.87
C SER A 351 -15.02 12.65 -19.07
N LEU A 352 -15.85 13.70 -18.93
CA LEU A 352 -15.54 14.90 -18.14
C LEU A 352 -15.47 14.57 -16.64
N HIS A 353 -16.36 13.73 -16.11
CA HIS A 353 -16.31 13.31 -14.71
C HIS A 353 -15.02 12.52 -14.39
N HIS A 354 -14.62 11.60 -15.27
CA HIS A 354 -13.35 10.86 -15.11
C HIS A 354 -12.14 11.78 -15.20
N TYR A 355 -12.16 12.78 -16.09
CA TYR A 355 -11.12 13.81 -16.16
C TYR A 355 -11.01 14.61 -14.86
N ARG A 356 -12.16 15.05 -14.30
CA ARG A 356 -12.22 15.77 -13.02
C ARG A 356 -11.64 14.98 -11.86
N ILE A 357 -11.99 13.69 -11.71
CA ILE A 357 -11.42 12.82 -10.68
C ILE A 357 -9.90 12.71 -10.83
N ARG A 358 -9.41 12.51 -12.06
CA ARG A 358 -7.96 12.38 -12.33
C ARG A 358 -7.21 13.64 -11.91
N MET A 359 -7.72 14.82 -12.28
CA MET A 359 -7.11 16.10 -11.90
C MET A 359 -7.12 16.31 -10.38
N ALA A 360 -8.22 16.00 -9.71
CA ALA A 360 -8.31 16.08 -8.26
C ALA A 360 -7.32 15.14 -7.56
N LEU A 361 -7.20 13.89 -8.02
CA LEU A 361 -6.28 12.90 -7.44
C LEU A 361 -4.82 13.28 -7.69
N GLN A 362 -4.49 13.85 -8.86
CA GLN A 362 -3.15 14.37 -9.12
C GLN A 362 -2.82 15.58 -8.26
N ALA A 363 -3.77 16.50 -8.06
CA ALA A 363 -3.59 17.64 -7.16
C ALA A 363 -3.36 17.18 -5.71
N LEU A 364 -4.15 16.22 -5.23
CA LEU A 364 -4.01 15.63 -3.90
C LEU A 364 -2.66 14.91 -3.75
N ALA A 365 -2.27 14.09 -4.73
CA ALA A 365 -0.97 13.42 -4.72
C ALA A 365 0.20 14.41 -4.71
N ARG A 366 0.10 15.54 -5.42
CA ARG A 366 1.10 16.62 -5.37
C ARG A 366 1.15 17.29 -4.00
N VAL A 367 0.01 17.54 -3.35
CA VAL A 367 -0.04 18.12 -2.00
C VAL A 367 0.58 17.17 -0.98
N ILE A 368 0.23 15.87 -1.03
CA ILE A 368 0.81 14.83 -0.17
C ILE A 368 2.31 14.75 -0.40
N ALA A 369 2.77 14.74 -1.66
CA ALA A 369 4.19 14.73 -1.97
C ALA A 369 4.89 15.98 -1.40
N LYS A 370 4.31 17.17 -1.55
CA LYS A 370 4.86 18.45 -1.03
C LYS A 370 4.97 18.47 0.50
N GLN A 371 4.02 17.86 1.21
CA GLN A 371 4.00 17.79 2.67
C GLN A 371 4.51 16.44 3.21
N SER A 372 5.16 15.63 2.37
CA SER A 372 5.61 14.28 2.73
C SER A 372 6.58 14.27 3.91
N TYR A 373 7.39 15.32 4.10
CA TYR A 373 8.32 15.40 5.23
C TYR A 373 7.60 15.36 6.58
N ILE A 374 6.42 15.97 6.72
CA ILE A 374 5.62 15.93 7.95
C ILE A 374 5.19 14.49 8.23
N ILE A 375 4.68 13.82 7.20
CA ILE A 375 4.19 12.45 7.28
C ILE A 375 5.35 11.51 7.64
N SER A 376 6.54 11.73 7.07
CA SER A 376 7.75 10.99 7.43
C SER A 376 8.19 11.24 8.89
N LEU A 377 8.16 12.48 9.38
CA LEU A 377 8.49 12.79 10.78
C LEU A 377 7.52 12.11 11.75
N ILE A 378 6.20 12.19 11.47
CA ILE A 378 5.18 11.49 12.27
C ILE A 378 5.38 9.97 12.20
N SER A 379 5.71 9.43 11.03
CA SER A 379 5.96 8.00 10.84
C SER A 379 7.18 7.51 11.63
N MET A 380 8.26 8.30 11.70
CA MET A 380 9.43 7.98 12.55
C MET A 380 9.04 7.91 14.03
N MET A 381 8.26 8.88 14.52
CA MET A 381 7.76 8.86 15.90
C MET A 381 6.85 7.64 16.14
N ALA A 382 5.89 7.39 15.26
CA ALA A 382 4.96 6.27 15.37
C ALA A 382 5.68 4.91 15.34
N TRP A 383 6.66 4.72 14.45
CA TRP A 383 7.48 3.51 14.39
C TRP A 383 8.17 3.26 15.73
N SER A 384 8.80 4.29 16.31
CA SER A 384 9.53 4.18 17.57
C SER A 384 8.66 3.80 18.76
N VAL A 385 7.42 4.28 18.79
CA VAL A 385 6.46 4.01 19.87
C VAL A 385 5.83 2.62 19.73
N ILE A 386 5.45 2.23 18.50
CA ILE A 386 4.83 0.92 18.24
C ILE A 386 5.83 -0.22 18.45
N TYR A 387 7.08 -0.01 18.03
CA TYR A 387 8.14 -1.01 18.08
C TYR A 387 9.24 -0.57 19.05
N HIS A 388 8.89 -0.35 20.32
CA HIS A 388 9.83 0.11 21.34
C HIS A 388 11.10 -0.76 21.39
N SER A 389 12.24 -0.16 21.08
CA SER A 389 13.57 -0.78 21.14
C SER A 389 14.68 0.27 21.03
N TRP A 390 15.93 -0.13 21.29
CA TRP A 390 17.09 0.75 21.10
C TRP A 390 17.26 1.21 19.65
N LEU A 391 17.03 0.32 18.69
CA LEU A 391 17.15 0.67 17.27
C LEU A 391 16.09 1.68 16.83
N THR A 392 14.87 1.58 17.35
CA THR A 392 13.80 2.52 16.98
C THR A 392 13.83 3.81 17.81
N PHE A 393 14.49 3.81 18.98
CA PHE A 393 14.78 5.02 19.75
C PHE A 393 15.55 6.08 18.93
N VAL A 394 16.43 5.63 18.02
CA VAL A 394 17.14 6.52 17.08
C VAL A 394 16.15 7.33 16.24
N TYR A 395 15.03 6.74 15.80
CA TYR A 395 13.99 7.47 15.06
C TYR A 395 13.24 8.48 15.92
N LEU A 396 12.99 8.15 17.19
CA LEU A 396 12.34 9.08 18.11
C LEU A 396 13.20 10.33 18.30
N LEU A 397 14.48 10.13 18.64
CA LEU A 397 15.44 11.22 18.80
C LEU A 397 15.59 12.03 17.52
N LEU A 398 15.69 11.37 16.37
CA LEU A 398 15.84 12.03 15.09
C LEU A 398 14.62 12.89 14.74
N ALA A 399 13.41 12.37 14.93
CA ALA A 399 12.19 13.12 14.67
C ALA A 399 12.06 14.33 15.61
N ILE A 400 12.34 14.16 16.92
CA ILE A 400 12.34 15.25 17.90
C ILE A 400 13.34 16.32 17.50
N PHE A 401 14.57 15.93 17.14
CA PHE A 401 15.61 16.86 16.70
C PHE A 401 15.21 17.63 15.43
N LEU A 402 14.67 16.94 14.41
CA LEU A 402 14.25 17.57 13.17
C LEU A 402 13.08 18.56 13.37
N TRP A 403 12.20 18.31 14.34
CA TRP A 403 11.12 19.22 14.70
C TRP A 403 11.58 20.49 15.44
N LEU A 404 12.72 20.44 16.13
CA LEU A 404 13.28 21.60 16.82
C LEU A 404 13.97 22.59 15.86
N ILE A 405 14.35 22.16 14.66
CA ILE A 405 15.07 22.99 13.70
C ILE A 405 14.10 23.94 12.97
N PRO A 406 14.37 25.26 12.90
CA PRO A 406 13.50 26.24 12.22
C PRO A 406 13.24 25.93 10.74
N SER A 407 14.21 25.32 10.05
CA SER A 407 14.11 24.89 8.64
C SER A 407 13.95 23.37 8.50
N SER A 408 13.11 22.77 9.36
CA SER A 408 12.85 21.33 9.46
C SER A 408 12.63 20.63 8.11
N ARG A 409 11.88 21.25 7.18
CA ARG A 409 11.66 20.73 5.82
C ARG A 409 12.97 20.48 5.06
N SER A 410 13.86 21.48 5.00
CA SER A 410 15.09 21.39 4.21
C SER A 410 16.02 20.32 4.78
N PHE A 411 16.20 20.31 6.10
CA PHE A 411 17.02 19.32 6.78
C PHE A 411 16.45 17.91 6.67
N CYS A 412 15.13 17.74 6.82
CA CYS A 412 14.46 16.45 6.64
C CYS A 412 14.67 15.90 5.23
N LEU A 413 14.53 16.74 4.19
CA LEU A 413 14.78 16.33 2.81
C LEU A 413 16.24 15.91 2.58
N LYS A 414 17.21 16.68 3.10
CA LYS A 414 18.65 16.34 3.01
C LYS A 414 18.99 15.02 3.71
N LEU A 415 18.36 14.76 4.86
CA LEU A 415 18.58 13.55 5.64
C LEU A 415 17.80 12.33 5.10
N SER A 416 16.86 12.54 4.17
CA SER A 416 15.99 11.49 3.65
C SER A 416 16.68 10.24 3.11
N PRO A 417 17.84 10.29 2.44
CA PRO A 417 18.52 9.08 2.00
C PRO A 417 19.00 8.23 3.19
N LEU A 418 19.49 8.87 4.26
CA LEU A 418 20.10 8.19 5.41
C LEU A 418 19.05 7.48 6.26
N TYR A 419 17.96 8.19 6.63
CA TYR A 419 16.93 7.57 7.47
C TYR A 419 16.10 6.53 6.70
N THR A 420 16.01 6.65 5.37
CA THR A 420 15.36 5.64 4.51
C THR A 420 16.22 4.39 4.41
N LEU A 421 17.54 4.52 4.21
CA LEU A 421 18.47 3.39 4.24
C LEU A 421 18.44 2.68 5.59
N TYR A 422 18.41 3.44 6.69
CA TYR A 422 18.26 2.87 8.03
C TYR A 422 16.97 2.06 8.17
N ALA A 423 15.85 2.54 7.59
CA ALA A 423 14.56 1.83 7.62
C ALA A 423 14.63 0.48 6.91
N GLU A 424 15.28 0.47 5.74
CA GLU A 424 15.44 -0.73 4.92
C GLU A 424 16.32 -1.77 5.64
N VAL A 425 17.39 -1.35 6.30
CA VAL A 425 18.23 -2.23 7.12
C VAL A 425 17.43 -2.84 8.27
N LEU A 426 16.66 -2.03 9.00
CA LEU A 426 15.80 -2.52 10.08
C LEU A 426 14.72 -3.49 9.58
N LEU A 427 14.13 -3.22 8.41
CA LEU A 427 13.15 -4.11 7.77
C LEU A 427 13.76 -5.45 7.35
N ILE A 428 14.96 -5.44 6.77
CA ILE A 428 15.69 -6.66 6.40
C ILE A 428 16.01 -7.48 7.66
N ALA A 429 16.49 -6.82 8.71
CA ALA A 429 16.75 -7.50 9.97
C ALA A 429 15.45 -8.11 10.55
N GLN A 430 14.36 -7.34 10.62
CA GLN A 430 13.07 -7.86 11.11
C GLN A 430 12.55 -9.02 10.24
N PHE A 431 12.79 -8.98 8.92
CA PHE A 431 12.44 -10.08 8.03
C PHE A 431 13.21 -11.36 8.37
N ILE A 432 14.52 -11.26 8.61
CA ILE A 432 15.37 -12.39 9.01
C ILE A 432 14.89 -13.00 10.34
N PHE A 433 14.58 -12.18 11.33
CA PHE A 433 14.03 -12.64 12.62
C PHE A 433 12.59 -13.17 12.52
N SER A 434 11.92 -12.99 11.37
CA SER A 434 10.59 -13.54 11.10
C SER A 434 10.62 -14.91 10.42
N LEU A 435 11.80 -15.41 10.04
CA LEU A 435 11.98 -16.75 9.45
C LEU A 435 11.62 -17.85 10.46
N ASN A 436 11.20 -19.02 9.96
CA ASN A 436 10.76 -20.13 10.79
C ASN A 436 11.93 -20.98 11.35
N ILE A 437 12.87 -20.35 12.05
CA ILE A 437 14.17 -20.92 12.47
C ILE A 437 14.37 -20.68 13.99
N GLN A 438 13.31 -20.91 14.77
CA GLN A 438 13.25 -20.50 16.18
C GLN A 438 14.27 -21.24 17.06
N GLN A 439 14.41 -22.54 16.83
CA GLN A 439 15.24 -23.41 17.68
C GLN A 439 16.71 -22.97 17.66
N GLU A 440 17.16 -22.49 16.50
CA GLU A 440 18.52 -22.08 16.26
C GLU A 440 18.79 -20.66 16.79
N PHE A 441 17.80 -19.75 16.71
CA PHE A 441 17.89 -18.43 17.32
C PHE A 441 17.87 -18.50 18.86
N ASP A 442 16.98 -19.32 19.44
CA ASP A 442 16.90 -19.50 20.89
C ASP A 442 18.20 -20.14 21.44
N ALA A 443 18.78 -21.09 20.70
CA ALA A 443 20.08 -21.67 21.03
C ALA A 443 21.22 -20.63 20.97
N MET A 444 21.15 -19.64 20.08
CA MET A 444 22.12 -18.55 19.99
C MET A 444 21.97 -17.56 21.15
N GLU A 445 20.73 -17.23 21.54
CA GLU A 445 20.45 -16.37 22.69
C GLU A 445 20.95 -16.98 24.00
N ALA A 446 20.77 -18.30 24.21
CA ALA A 446 21.27 -18.99 25.39
C ALA A 446 22.81 -18.91 25.54
N ASN A 447 23.54 -18.77 24.43
CA ASN A 447 25.01 -18.73 24.39
C ASN A 447 25.59 -17.31 24.47
N THR A 448 24.76 -16.27 24.48
CA THR A 448 25.20 -14.87 24.41
C THR A 448 24.61 -14.03 25.54
N TYR A 449 25.39 -13.15 26.17
CA TYR A 449 24.90 -12.25 27.24
C TYR A 449 24.02 -11.08 26.74
N ILE A 450 23.63 -11.09 25.46
CA ILE A 450 22.94 -9.96 24.81
C ILE A 450 21.45 -10.27 24.69
N ASP A 451 20.62 -9.42 25.30
CA ASP A 451 19.16 -9.49 25.22
C ASP A 451 18.67 -8.92 23.87
N PHE A 452 18.47 -9.79 22.88
CA PHE A 452 18.03 -9.42 21.52
C PHE A 452 16.70 -8.66 21.51
N LYS A 453 15.84 -8.91 22.50
CA LYS A 453 14.54 -8.26 22.64
C LYS A 453 14.69 -6.76 22.89
N GLN A 454 15.68 -6.33 23.66
CA GLN A 454 15.90 -4.90 23.96
C GLN A 454 16.48 -4.14 22.78
N ILE A 455 17.36 -4.78 21.99
CA ILE A 455 17.93 -4.19 20.80
C ILE A 455 16.84 -3.92 19.76
N GLY A 456 15.82 -4.78 19.71
CA GLY A 456 14.69 -4.68 18.78
C GLY A 456 14.55 -5.87 17.85
N PHE A 457 15.35 -6.92 18.07
CA PHE A 457 15.28 -8.17 17.34
C PHE A 457 14.39 -9.15 18.09
N GLN A 458 13.07 -8.93 18.00
CA GLN A 458 12.08 -9.83 18.57
C GLN A 458 11.18 -10.40 17.48
N ARG A 459 10.98 -11.72 17.50
CA ARG A 459 9.92 -12.36 16.71
C ARG A 459 8.56 -11.87 17.21
N SER A 460 7.75 -11.38 16.29
CA SER A 460 6.39 -10.96 16.62
C SER A 460 5.43 -12.14 16.57
N VAL A 461 4.38 -12.06 17.41
CA VAL A 461 3.27 -13.04 17.42
C VAL A 461 2.61 -13.13 16.04
N ASN A 462 2.57 -12.00 15.30
CA ASN A 462 2.13 -11.94 13.93
C ASN A 462 3.22 -11.24 13.06
N PRO A 463 4.11 -12.00 12.39
CA PRO A 463 5.18 -11.44 11.56
C PRO A 463 4.63 -10.68 10.35
N VAL A 464 3.54 -11.18 9.76
CA VAL A 464 2.90 -10.59 8.58
C VAL A 464 2.43 -9.17 8.88
N PHE A 465 1.72 -8.97 9.99
CA PHE A 465 1.20 -7.66 10.37
C PHE A 465 2.32 -6.66 10.66
N ASN A 466 3.33 -7.07 11.42
CA ASN A 466 4.42 -6.18 11.80
C ASN A 466 5.24 -5.71 10.58
N LEU A 467 5.63 -6.64 9.71
CA LEU A 467 6.36 -6.32 8.49
C LEU A 467 5.52 -5.44 7.54
N ALA A 468 4.20 -5.67 7.46
CA ALA A 468 3.32 -4.85 6.64
C ALA A 468 3.24 -3.39 7.14
N VAL A 469 3.10 -3.18 8.46
CA VAL A 469 3.06 -1.84 9.06
C VAL A 469 4.40 -1.12 8.91
N GLN A 470 5.53 -1.79 9.12
CA GLN A 470 6.86 -1.21 8.91
C GLN A 470 7.13 -0.88 7.43
N SER A 471 6.65 -1.72 6.51
CA SER A 471 6.71 -1.46 5.06
C SER A 471 5.89 -0.23 4.68
N LEU A 472 4.74 -0.03 5.33
CA LEU A 472 3.90 1.17 5.14
C LEU A 472 4.60 2.44 5.62
N PHE A 473 5.29 2.41 6.76
CA PHE A 473 6.07 3.56 7.21
C PHE A 473 7.22 3.88 6.24
N THR A 474 7.91 2.86 5.74
CA THR A 474 8.99 3.01 4.75
C THR A 474 8.51 3.62 3.44
N PHE A 475 7.27 3.33 3.03
CA PHE A 475 6.65 3.99 1.88
C PHE A 475 6.62 5.52 2.04
N PHE A 476 6.29 6.05 3.23
CA PHE A 476 6.34 7.50 3.45
C PHE A 476 7.75 8.05 3.33
N PHE A 477 8.76 7.33 3.82
CA PHE A 477 10.17 7.70 3.65
C PHE A 477 10.57 7.77 2.18
N TRP A 478 10.18 6.78 1.37
CA TRP A 478 10.39 6.81 -0.08
C TRP A 478 9.70 8.01 -0.75
N THR A 479 8.51 8.42 -0.31
CA THR A 479 7.86 9.62 -0.88
C THR A 479 8.65 10.89 -0.61
N THR A 480 9.23 11.04 0.57
CA THR A 480 10.08 12.19 0.91
C THR A 480 11.42 12.15 0.20
N LEU A 481 12.04 10.97 0.10
CA LEU A 481 13.25 10.77 -0.69
C LEU A 481 13.02 11.11 -2.17
N ARG A 482 11.88 10.69 -2.73
CA ARG A 482 11.51 11.04 -4.10
C ARG A 482 11.31 12.54 -4.30
N LEU A 483 10.72 13.22 -3.31
CA LEU A 483 10.61 14.68 -3.34
C LEU A 483 11.99 15.34 -3.36
N PHE A 484 12.90 14.91 -2.48
CA PHE A 484 14.27 15.41 -2.42
C PHE A 484 15.00 15.22 -3.77
N MET A 485 14.93 14.02 -4.35
CA MET A 485 15.59 13.72 -5.63
C MET A 485 14.97 14.48 -6.81
N LYS A 486 13.67 14.80 -6.75
CA LYS A 486 13.03 15.68 -7.75
C LYS A 486 13.50 17.13 -7.60
N GLU A 487 13.50 17.67 -6.39
CA GLU A 487 13.93 19.06 -6.15
C GLU A 487 15.40 19.25 -6.55
N ARG A 488 16.26 18.29 -6.22
CA ARG A 488 17.67 18.33 -6.61
C ARG A 488 17.88 18.30 -8.12
N ARG A 489 17.13 17.45 -8.85
CA ARG A 489 17.22 17.39 -10.32
C ARG A 489 16.76 18.67 -11.01
N VAL A 490 15.72 19.33 -10.47
CA VAL A 490 15.29 20.62 -11.02
C VAL A 490 16.39 21.66 -10.88
N VAL A 491 17.07 21.71 -9.72
CA VAL A 491 18.21 22.60 -9.50
C VAL A 491 19.37 22.28 -10.43
N GLU A 492 19.75 21.00 -10.58
CA GLU A 492 20.82 20.57 -11.50
C GLU A 492 20.52 20.99 -12.95
N VAL A 493 19.29 20.82 -13.44
CA VAL A 493 18.88 21.24 -14.79
C VAL A 493 18.90 22.77 -14.93
N GLN A 494 18.51 23.49 -13.88
CA GLN A 494 18.53 24.95 -13.83
C GLN A 494 19.95 25.49 -14.00
N ASP A 495 20.90 24.91 -13.26
CA ASP A 495 22.32 25.27 -13.29
C ASP A 495 22.96 24.94 -14.66
N GLU A 496 22.60 23.80 -15.27
CA GLU A 496 23.13 23.38 -16.58
C GLU A 496 22.65 24.25 -17.74
N HIS A 497 21.38 24.71 -17.72
CA HIS A 497 20.77 25.39 -18.87
C HIS A 497 20.73 26.92 -18.71
N GLY A 498 21.18 27.48 -17.58
CA GLY A 498 21.15 28.92 -17.31
C GLY A 498 19.74 29.52 -17.33
N VAL A 499 18.70 28.69 -17.21
CA VAL A 499 17.30 29.12 -17.21
C VAL A 499 16.92 29.42 -15.77
N ASN A 500 16.60 30.67 -15.43
CA ASN A 500 16.05 31.00 -14.11
C ASN A 500 14.59 30.55 -14.02
N LEU A 501 14.36 29.28 -13.70
CA LEU A 501 13.07 28.85 -13.14
C LEU A 501 12.99 29.44 -11.74
N GLU A 502 12.31 30.58 -11.60
CA GLU A 502 12.18 31.26 -10.31
C GLU A 502 11.50 30.32 -9.30
N ILE A 503 12.30 29.72 -8.40
CA ILE A 503 11.82 28.98 -7.22
C ILE A 503 11.38 30.04 -6.21
N GLN A 504 10.29 30.74 -6.50
CA GLN A 504 9.70 31.66 -5.54
C GLN A 504 9.18 30.83 -4.35
N ASN A 505 9.87 30.95 -3.21
CA ASN A 505 9.53 30.37 -1.91
C ASN A 505 9.37 28.85 -1.85
N GLY A 506 10.38 28.09 -2.29
CA GLY A 506 10.44 26.65 -2.05
C GLY A 506 9.38 25.83 -2.80
N SER A 507 8.93 26.35 -3.94
CA SER A 507 7.95 25.68 -4.78
C SER A 507 8.42 25.61 -6.23
N VAL A 508 8.52 24.40 -6.76
CA VAL A 508 8.42 24.14 -8.20
C VAL A 508 6.96 24.43 -8.59
N ALA A 509 6.60 25.72 -8.65
CA ALA A 509 5.27 26.19 -8.98
C ALA A 509 5.18 26.77 -10.40
N SER A 510 6.30 27.05 -11.05
CA SER A 510 6.34 27.74 -12.35
C SER A 510 6.45 26.82 -13.58
N GLU A 511 6.74 25.51 -13.43
CA GLU A 511 6.83 24.59 -14.58
C GLU A 511 5.52 23.80 -14.86
N PHE A 512 4.49 23.99 -14.04
CA PHE A 512 3.16 23.44 -14.29
C PHE A 512 2.12 24.51 -14.00
N ALA A 513 1.98 25.45 -14.94
CA ALA A 513 0.78 26.24 -15.08
C ALA A 513 -0.45 25.33 -14.93
N TYR A 514 -1.32 25.70 -14.00
CA TYR A 514 -2.51 24.95 -13.64
C TYR A 514 -3.36 24.75 -14.90
N PRO A 515 -3.68 23.52 -15.34
CA PRO A 515 -4.89 23.34 -16.13
C PRO A 515 -6.00 23.68 -15.14
N GLU A 516 -6.65 24.83 -15.32
CA GLU A 516 -7.71 25.37 -14.48
C GLU A 516 -8.36 24.31 -13.59
N THR A 517 -7.88 24.18 -12.37
CA THR A 517 -8.53 23.29 -11.41
C THR A 517 -9.88 23.92 -11.13
N HIS A 518 -10.96 23.24 -11.52
CA HIS A 518 -12.32 23.76 -11.30
C HIS A 518 -12.48 24.33 -9.89
N SER A 519 -13.07 25.52 -9.82
CA SER A 519 -13.23 26.37 -8.65
C SER A 519 -13.75 25.68 -7.37
N TRP A 520 -14.39 24.51 -7.46
CA TRP A 520 -14.95 23.81 -6.30
C TRP A 520 -13.90 23.13 -5.41
N LEU A 521 -12.85 22.50 -5.98
CA LEU A 521 -11.83 21.79 -5.19
C LEU A 521 -10.95 22.79 -4.43
N THR A 522 -10.59 23.89 -5.09
CA THR A 522 -9.88 25.00 -4.47
C THR A 522 -10.73 25.66 -3.39
N ARG A 523 -12.04 25.83 -3.60
CA ARG A 523 -12.99 26.28 -2.57
C ARG A 523 -13.02 25.35 -1.36
N ILE A 524 -13.19 24.03 -1.55
CA ILE A 524 -13.20 23.07 -0.43
C ILE A 524 -11.86 23.10 0.32
N GLY A 525 -10.73 23.05 -0.39
CA GLY A 525 -9.41 23.11 0.24
C GLY A 525 -9.19 24.39 1.05
N THR A 526 -9.68 25.53 0.54
CA THR A 526 -9.63 26.82 1.24
C THR A 526 -10.55 26.82 2.46
N THR A 527 -11.78 26.31 2.35
CA THR A 527 -12.71 26.19 3.47
C THR A 527 -12.14 25.31 4.58
N VAL A 528 -11.62 24.13 4.25
CA VAL A 528 -10.99 23.22 5.21
C VAL A 528 -9.81 23.91 5.90
N LYS A 529 -8.94 24.57 5.13
CA LYS A 529 -7.81 25.32 5.68
C LYS A 529 -8.27 26.39 6.67
N ILE A 530 -9.31 27.15 6.35
CA ILE A 530 -9.87 28.19 7.24
C ILE A 530 -10.43 27.58 8.52
N VAL A 531 -11.21 26.50 8.41
CA VAL A 531 -11.77 25.79 9.57
C VAL A 531 -10.67 25.26 10.47
N MET A 532 -9.65 24.61 9.89
CA MET A 532 -8.50 24.13 10.66
C MET A 532 -7.78 25.29 11.37
N ILE A 533 -7.43 26.37 10.66
CA ILE A 533 -6.75 27.50 11.30
C ILE A 533 -7.57 28.08 12.48
N LYS A 534 -8.90 28.19 12.34
CA LYS A 534 -9.77 28.75 13.39
C LYS A 534 -9.88 27.85 14.62
N PHE A 535 -10.06 26.55 14.43
CA PHE A 535 -10.42 25.62 15.53
C PHE A 535 -9.30 24.71 16.01
N TRP A 536 -8.15 24.64 15.33
CA TRP A 536 -7.04 23.77 15.73
C TRP A 536 -6.48 24.09 17.12
N ILE A 537 -6.50 25.37 17.52
CA ILE A 537 -6.08 25.78 18.85
C ILE A 537 -6.98 25.21 19.95
N VAL A 538 -8.29 25.08 19.68
CA VAL A 538 -9.26 24.47 20.61
C VAL A 538 -9.00 22.98 20.73
N LEU A 539 -8.71 22.30 19.61
CA LEU A 539 -8.30 20.89 19.62
C LEU A 539 -7.03 20.68 20.46
N CYS A 540 -6.04 21.55 20.35
CA CYS A 540 -4.81 21.48 21.16
C CYS A 540 -5.08 21.73 22.64
N GLY A 541 -5.93 22.70 22.98
CA GLY A 541 -6.35 22.97 24.37
C GLY A 541 -7.14 21.80 24.97
N ALA A 542 -8.04 21.19 24.20
CA ALA A 542 -8.78 20.00 24.62
C ALA A 542 -7.85 18.81 24.89
N MET A 543 -6.87 18.57 24.01
CA MET A 543 -5.89 17.50 24.23
C MET A 543 -4.94 17.79 25.40
N LEU A 544 -4.62 19.06 25.67
CA LEU A 544 -3.88 19.47 26.86
C LEU A 544 -4.69 19.18 28.15
N LEU A 545 -6.02 19.31 28.12
CA LEU A 545 -6.89 18.90 29.22
C LEU A 545 -6.96 17.38 29.37
N VAL A 546 -7.06 16.63 28.26
CA VAL A 546 -7.08 15.16 28.30
C VAL A 546 -5.80 14.62 28.94
N ILE A 547 -4.62 15.12 28.53
CA ILE A 547 -3.35 14.62 29.06
C ILE A 547 -3.13 15.00 30.54
N SER A 548 -3.70 16.11 31.00
CA SER A 548 -3.63 16.51 32.42
C SER A 548 -4.56 15.71 33.31
N MET A 549 -5.71 15.24 32.81
CA MET A 549 -6.74 14.55 33.59
C MET A 549 -6.68 13.01 33.53
N GLN A 550 -6.07 12.45 32.50
CA GLN A 550 -6.11 11.00 32.27
C GLN A 550 -5.26 10.24 33.30
N GLY A 551 -5.83 9.26 34.01
CA GLY A 551 -5.09 8.32 34.87
C GLY A 551 -4.73 8.86 36.26
N LYS A 552 -3.72 8.27 36.91
CA LYS A 552 -3.24 8.67 38.24
C LYS A 552 -2.63 10.09 38.24
N VAL A 553 -2.71 10.79 39.36
CA VAL A 553 -2.04 12.10 39.49
C VAL A 553 -0.53 11.85 39.60
N VAL A 554 0.24 12.40 38.66
CA VAL A 554 1.71 12.31 38.60
C VAL A 554 2.27 13.70 38.30
N ILE A 555 3.52 13.96 38.72
CA ILE A 555 4.13 15.30 38.66
C ILE A 555 4.04 15.91 37.26
N TYR A 556 4.34 15.13 36.21
CA TYR A 556 4.34 15.69 34.87
C TYR A 556 2.93 16.15 34.41
N ARG A 557 1.86 15.51 34.92
CA ARG A 557 0.45 15.90 34.65
C ARG A 557 0.07 17.16 35.40
N ILE A 558 0.56 17.34 36.62
CA ILE A 558 0.38 18.57 37.40
C ILE A 558 0.95 19.77 36.63
N VAL A 559 2.13 19.62 36.03
CA VAL A 559 2.72 20.68 35.20
C VAL A 559 1.87 20.96 33.95
N TYR A 560 1.32 19.94 33.27
CA TYR A 560 0.39 20.16 32.16
C TYR A 560 -0.87 20.90 32.59
N MET A 561 -1.43 20.57 33.77
CA MET A 561 -2.57 21.27 34.35
C MET A 561 -2.23 22.74 34.64
N ALA A 562 -1.05 23.01 35.21
CA ALA A 562 -0.58 24.37 35.47
C ALA A 562 -0.40 25.17 34.16
N LEU A 563 0.14 24.54 33.11
CA LEU A 563 0.26 25.15 31.78
C LEU A 563 -1.10 25.45 31.16
N LEU A 564 -2.08 24.55 31.30
CA LEU A 564 -3.46 24.78 30.85
C LEU A 564 -4.10 25.94 31.60
N LEU A 565 -3.97 25.98 32.92
CA LEU A 565 -4.50 27.05 33.75
C LEU A 565 -3.87 28.39 33.37
N CYS A 566 -2.54 28.44 33.21
CA CYS A 566 -1.83 29.63 32.75
C CYS A 566 -2.36 30.10 31.38
N PHE A 567 -2.57 29.19 30.44
CA PHE A 567 -3.13 29.50 29.13
C PHE A 567 -4.53 30.12 29.20
N VAL A 568 -5.43 29.56 30.02
CA VAL A 568 -6.81 30.04 30.18
C VAL A 568 -6.86 31.35 30.97
N VAL A 569 -6.11 31.47 32.07
CA VAL A 569 -6.05 32.70 32.89
C VAL A 569 -5.50 33.86 32.07
N MET A 570 -4.43 33.66 31.29
CA MET A 570 -3.89 34.72 30.43
C MET A 570 -4.90 35.16 29.36
N LEU A 571 -5.69 34.23 28.82
CA LEU A 571 -6.77 34.54 27.89
C LEU A 571 -7.85 35.40 28.55
N GLN A 572 -8.21 35.10 29.81
CA GLN A 572 -9.22 35.83 30.58
C GLN A 572 -8.73 37.22 31.02
N VAL A 573 -7.47 37.34 31.45
CA VAL A 573 -6.87 38.60 31.95
C VAL A 573 -6.67 39.60 30.81
N SER A 574 -6.03 39.19 29.71
CA SER A 574 -5.79 40.08 28.58
C SER A 574 -5.53 39.33 27.29
N TYR A 575 -6.49 39.43 26.37
CA TYR A 575 -6.36 38.90 25.02
C TYR A 575 -5.12 39.41 24.26
N ARG A 576 -4.70 40.66 24.52
CA ARG A 576 -3.49 41.24 23.89
C ARG A 576 -2.22 40.55 24.36
N ILE A 577 -2.11 40.27 25.65
CA ILE A 577 -0.94 39.60 26.26
C ILE A 577 -0.93 38.13 25.82
N TRP A 578 -2.09 37.46 25.89
CA TRP A 578 -2.23 36.07 25.45
C TRP A 578 -1.76 35.85 24.02
N ARG A 579 -2.12 36.73 23.08
CA ARG A 579 -1.66 36.65 21.68
C ARG A 579 -0.13 36.79 21.53
N LYS A 580 0.50 37.68 22.30
CA LYS A 580 1.97 37.86 22.26
C LYS A 580 2.71 36.67 22.86
N MET A 581 2.19 36.12 23.95
CA MET A 581 2.78 34.97 24.65
C MET A 581 2.57 33.64 23.90
N LEU A 582 1.56 33.56 23.02
CA LEU A 582 1.11 32.31 22.40
C LEU A 582 2.25 31.51 21.72
N TYR A 583 3.20 32.18 21.06
CA TYR A 583 4.35 31.52 20.46
C TYR A 583 5.24 30.84 21.53
N VAL A 584 5.60 31.60 22.57
CA VAL A 584 6.42 31.13 23.69
C VAL A 584 5.72 29.97 24.40
N PHE A 585 4.42 30.10 24.65
CA PHE A 585 3.62 29.06 25.27
C PHE A 585 3.71 27.72 24.53
N TRP A 586 3.46 27.72 23.21
CA TRP A 586 3.53 26.48 22.42
C TRP A 586 4.93 25.89 22.36
N VAL A 587 5.97 26.73 22.26
CA VAL A 587 7.36 26.26 22.32
C VAL A 587 7.66 25.59 23.66
N THR A 588 7.25 26.19 24.78
CA THR A 588 7.41 25.62 26.12
C THR A 588 6.67 24.28 26.26
N VAL A 589 5.41 24.21 25.82
CA VAL A 589 4.62 22.97 25.85
C VAL A 589 5.27 21.88 25.01
N ILE A 590 5.75 22.20 23.81
CA ILE A 590 6.40 21.23 22.91
C ILE A 590 7.69 20.71 23.54
N PHE A 591 8.57 21.61 24.01
CA PHE A 591 9.83 21.24 24.63
C PHE A 591 9.62 20.36 25.88
N TYR A 592 8.71 20.78 26.76
CA TYR A 592 8.34 20.02 27.93
C TYR A 592 7.79 18.63 27.58
N SER A 593 6.92 18.54 26.56
CA SER A 593 6.36 17.27 26.09
C SER A 593 7.41 16.34 25.48
N MET A 594 8.42 16.89 24.79
CA MET A 594 9.55 16.10 24.27
C MET A 594 10.36 15.49 25.42
N VAL A 595 10.64 16.25 26.48
CA VAL A 595 11.35 15.74 27.66
C VAL A 595 10.55 14.64 28.35
N VAL A 596 9.26 14.87 28.62
CA VAL A 596 8.37 13.88 29.24
C VAL A 596 8.32 12.59 28.41
N LEU A 597 8.18 12.70 27.09
CA LEU A 597 8.15 11.54 26.19
C LEU A 597 9.47 10.75 26.25
N LEU A 598 10.62 11.42 26.25
CA LEU A 598 11.93 10.76 26.34
C LEU A 598 12.13 10.08 27.69
N LEU A 599 11.70 10.71 28.78
CA LEU A 599 11.78 10.12 30.12
C LEU A 599 10.92 8.86 30.22
N ILE A 600 9.64 8.94 29.83
CA ILE A 600 8.73 7.77 29.86
C ILE A 600 9.26 6.67 28.94
N TYR A 601 9.77 7.00 27.76
CA TYR A 601 10.30 6.03 26.80
C TYR A 601 11.54 5.29 27.34
N THR A 602 12.52 6.03 27.86
CA THR A 602 13.79 5.44 28.32
C THR A 602 13.61 4.61 29.60
N TYR A 603 12.66 4.97 30.46
CA TYR A 603 12.37 4.23 31.68
C TYR A 603 11.86 2.80 31.46
N GLN A 604 11.38 2.47 30.25
CA GLN A 604 10.86 1.15 29.91
C GLN A 604 11.96 0.12 29.62
N PHE A 605 13.21 0.55 29.44
CA PHE A 605 14.33 -0.37 29.28
C PHE A 605 14.68 -1.04 30.62
N LYS A 606 14.98 -2.34 30.58
CA LYS A 606 15.17 -3.21 31.77
C LYS A 606 16.09 -2.64 32.85
N TYR A 607 17.20 -2.03 32.45
CA TYR A 607 18.23 -1.52 33.37
C TYR A 607 18.04 -0.04 33.77
N PHE A 608 17.12 0.68 33.12
CA PHE A 608 16.93 2.11 33.37
C PHE A 608 16.37 2.44 34.75
N PRO A 609 15.41 1.69 35.32
CA PRO A 609 14.98 1.92 36.69
C PRO A 609 16.14 1.90 37.70
N GLU A 610 17.08 0.96 37.54
CA GLU A 610 18.28 0.87 38.39
C GLU A 610 19.24 2.05 38.17
N TYR A 611 19.47 2.45 36.92
CA TYR A 611 20.29 3.63 36.63
C TYR A 611 19.70 4.91 37.24
N TRP A 612 18.38 5.09 37.16
CA TRP A 612 17.69 6.23 37.76
C TRP A 612 17.78 6.22 39.28
N GLN A 613 17.61 5.07 39.92
CA GLN A 613 17.77 4.93 41.38
C GLN A 613 19.20 5.25 41.82
N ASN A 614 20.21 4.76 41.09
CA ASN A 614 21.61 5.03 41.40
C ASN A 614 22.00 6.51 41.20
N PHE A 615 21.48 7.14 40.14
CA PHE A 615 21.77 8.55 39.83
C PHE A 615 21.04 9.53 40.75
N THR A 616 19.74 9.31 40.99
CA THR A 616 18.89 10.23 41.77
C THR A 616 18.86 9.93 43.26
N ARG A 617 19.21 8.70 43.67
CA ARG A 617 19.04 8.17 45.04
C ARG A 617 17.60 8.24 45.56
N LEU A 618 16.62 8.30 44.66
CA LEU A 618 15.20 8.31 45.00
C LEU A 618 14.67 6.87 45.13
N SER A 619 13.66 6.69 45.99
CA SER A 619 12.96 5.41 46.11
C SER A 619 12.11 5.13 44.86
N PRO A 620 11.82 3.85 44.55
CA PRO A 620 10.97 3.49 43.41
C PRO A 620 9.56 4.08 43.52
N GLU A 621 9.04 4.25 44.74
CA GLU A 621 7.73 4.88 44.98
C GLU A 621 7.73 6.36 44.58
N THR A 622 8.78 7.11 44.97
CA THR A 622 8.90 8.52 44.57
C THR A 622 9.09 8.66 43.06
N LEU A 623 9.83 7.76 42.41
CA LEU A 623 9.95 7.74 40.94
C LEU A 623 8.59 7.44 40.27
N SER A 624 7.77 6.59 40.89
CA SER A 624 6.38 6.34 40.47
C SER A 624 5.54 7.62 40.53
N ASP A 625 5.72 8.46 41.56
CA ASP A 625 5.01 9.75 41.69
C ASP A 625 5.43 10.77 40.61
N PHE A 626 6.68 10.71 40.15
CA PHE A 626 7.12 11.43 38.95
C PHE A 626 6.43 10.92 37.67
N GLY A 627 5.79 9.76 37.72
CA GLY A 627 5.14 9.09 36.60
C GLY A 627 6.10 8.19 35.80
N LEU A 628 7.24 7.83 36.39
CA LEU A 628 8.18 6.85 35.85
C LEU A 628 7.79 5.46 36.35
N GLU A 629 6.90 4.81 35.60
CA GLU A 629 6.44 3.45 35.87
C GLU A 629 6.77 2.54 34.68
N THR A 630 7.13 1.28 34.96
CA THR A 630 7.31 0.25 33.92
C THR A 630 5.99 -0.40 33.58
N TYR A 631 5.68 -0.57 32.29
CA TYR A 631 4.45 -1.23 31.86
C TYR A 631 4.66 -2.74 31.64
N GLU A 632 3.82 -3.57 32.26
CA GLU A 632 3.91 -5.03 32.13
C GLU A 632 3.43 -5.53 30.75
N SER A 633 2.43 -4.88 30.16
CA SER A 633 1.85 -5.27 28.87
C SER A 633 2.30 -4.34 27.75
N LYS A 634 2.62 -4.91 26.58
CA LYS A 634 2.90 -4.13 25.36
C LYS A 634 1.75 -3.18 24.98
N GLY A 635 0.50 -3.56 25.26
CA GLY A 635 -0.67 -2.75 24.93
C GLY A 635 -0.79 -1.49 25.80
N SER A 636 -0.58 -1.62 27.11
CA SER A 636 -0.58 -0.46 28.03
C SER A 636 0.63 0.43 27.79
N LEU A 637 1.79 -0.14 27.45
CA LEU A 637 2.97 0.60 27.01
C LEU A 637 2.69 1.46 25.77
N ILE A 638 2.14 0.86 24.71
CA ILE A 638 1.82 1.58 23.47
C ILE A 638 0.84 2.71 23.77
N LEU A 639 -0.21 2.47 24.56
CA LEU A 639 -1.17 3.52 24.92
C LEU A 639 -0.52 4.64 25.77
N GLY A 640 0.33 4.27 26.73
CA GLY A 640 1.07 5.18 27.59
C GLY A 640 2.04 6.10 26.83
N LEU A 641 2.64 5.61 25.74
CA LEU A 641 3.53 6.38 24.88
C LEU A 641 2.81 7.10 23.72
N MET A 642 1.73 6.52 23.21
CA MET A 642 0.99 7.07 22.06
C MET A 642 0.26 8.36 22.42
N THR A 643 -0.36 8.45 23.60
CA THR A 643 -1.10 9.67 23.99
C THR A 643 -0.20 10.91 24.07
N PRO A 644 0.95 10.90 24.81
CA PRO A 644 1.87 12.02 24.82
C PRO A 644 2.46 12.33 23.45
N THR A 645 2.73 11.30 22.63
CA THR A 645 3.24 11.46 21.27
C THR A 645 2.22 12.15 20.36
N ALA A 646 0.95 11.74 20.41
CA ALA A 646 -0.13 12.35 19.64
C ALA A 646 -0.37 13.82 20.07
N PHE A 647 -0.34 14.08 21.38
CA PHE A 647 -0.41 15.44 21.92
C PHE A 647 0.75 16.31 21.39
N LEU A 648 1.99 15.81 21.48
CA LEU A 648 3.17 16.48 20.95
C LEU A 648 3.03 16.81 19.45
N ILE A 649 2.57 15.85 18.63
CA ILE A 649 2.35 16.05 17.20
C ILE A 649 1.30 17.16 16.96
N LEU A 650 0.20 17.17 17.69
CA LEU A 650 -0.84 18.21 17.55
C LEU A 650 -0.31 19.61 17.88
N CYS A 651 0.47 19.75 18.96
CA CYS A 651 1.11 21.02 19.33
C CYS A 651 2.14 21.47 18.30
N ILE A 652 2.95 20.55 17.78
CA ILE A 652 3.93 20.84 16.72
C ILE A 652 3.22 21.35 15.46
N LEU A 653 2.14 20.69 15.03
CA LEU A 653 1.33 21.10 13.88
C LEU A 653 0.69 22.48 14.10
N GLN A 654 0.20 22.76 15.31
CA GLN A 654 -0.30 24.07 15.70
C GLN A 654 0.76 25.15 15.53
N LEU A 655 1.97 24.94 16.06
CA LEU A 655 3.05 25.93 16.00
C LEU A 655 3.55 26.17 14.57
N HIS A 656 3.76 25.12 13.78
CA HIS A 656 4.40 25.22 12.47
C HIS A 656 3.46 25.68 11.34
N TYR A 657 2.20 25.22 11.33
CA TYR A 657 1.29 25.48 10.20
C TYR A 657 0.20 26.48 10.53
N PHE A 658 -0.40 26.39 11.71
CA PHE A 658 -1.62 27.12 12.02
C PHE A 658 -1.35 28.43 12.76
N HIS A 659 -0.32 28.50 13.61
CA HIS A 659 -0.06 29.62 14.52
C HIS A 659 0.01 30.98 13.83
N LYS A 660 0.86 31.13 12.79
CA LYS A 660 1.02 32.41 12.07
C LYS A 660 -0.29 32.86 11.41
N HIS A 661 -1.00 31.92 10.77
CA HIS A 661 -2.28 32.22 10.13
C HIS A 661 -3.38 32.53 11.14
N PHE A 662 -3.40 31.81 12.27
CA PHE A 662 -4.33 32.05 13.36
C PHE A 662 -4.15 33.45 13.94
N LEU A 663 -2.90 33.84 14.24
CA LEU A 663 -2.58 35.19 14.74
C LEU A 663 -3.01 36.28 13.75
N HIS A 664 -2.93 36.02 12.45
CA HIS A 664 -3.36 36.99 11.44
C HIS A 664 -4.89 37.18 11.43
N ILE A 665 -5.65 36.07 11.42
CA ILE A 665 -7.13 36.10 11.37
C ILE A 665 -7.72 36.71 12.65
N THR A 666 -7.02 36.56 13.77
CA THR A 666 -7.44 37.10 15.08
C THR A 666 -6.95 38.53 15.34
N SER A 667 -6.23 39.15 14.40
CA SER A 667 -5.79 40.54 14.51
C SER A 667 -6.95 41.52 14.29
N LYS A 668 -6.89 42.67 14.97
CA LYS A 668 -7.96 43.68 14.98
C LYS A 668 -7.95 44.61 13.75
N GLN A 669 -7.06 44.39 12.78
CA GLN A 669 -7.00 45.20 11.56
C GLN A 669 -7.98 44.61 10.54
N ASP A 670 -9.12 45.30 10.39
CA ASP A 670 -10.09 45.09 9.33
C ASP A 670 -9.44 45.19 7.94
N GLY A 671 -9.81 44.27 7.04
CA GLY A 671 -9.98 44.65 5.63
C GLY A 671 -9.34 43.80 4.54
N GLN A 672 -8.12 43.27 4.67
CA GLN A 672 -7.42 42.68 3.51
C GLN A 672 -6.42 41.56 3.84
N TYR A 673 -6.79 40.54 4.63
CA TYR A 673 -6.06 39.27 4.51
C TYR A 673 -6.72 38.38 3.48
N GLN A 674 -6.34 38.58 2.23
CA GLN A 674 -6.48 37.54 1.24
C GLN A 674 -5.54 36.42 1.69
N PHE A 675 -6.10 35.25 2.01
CA PHE A 675 -5.29 34.03 1.96
C PHE A 675 -4.52 34.07 0.62
N PRO A 676 -3.30 33.53 0.53
CA PRO A 676 -2.70 33.26 -0.77
C PRO A 676 -3.56 32.20 -1.47
N SER A 677 -4.68 32.67 -2.02
CA SER A 677 -5.42 32.06 -3.08
C SER A 677 -4.50 32.15 -4.27
N PHE A 678 -4.28 31.01 -4.92
CA PHE A 678 -4.06 31.00 -6.36
C PHE A 678 -4.93 32.11 -6.96
N GLN A 679 -4.30 33.14 -7.53
CA GLN A 679 -5.00 34.26 -8.14
C GLN A 679 -5.96 33.67 -9.17
N LEU A 680 -7.24 33.66 -8.82
CA LEU A 680 -8.30 33.59 -9.81
C LEU A 680 -8.35 35.00 -10.37
N GLU A 681 -7.68 35.19 -11.50
CA GLU A 681 -8.02 36.23 -12.45
C GLU A 681 -9.55 36.22 -12.57
N ASN A 682 -10.19 37.33 -12.21
CA ASN A 682 -11.64 37.50 -12.35
C ASN A 682 -11.96 37.60 -13.85
N GLN A 683 -11.97 36.48 -14.55
CA GLN A 683 -12.56 36.42 -15.88
C GLN A 683 -14.04 36.05 -15.73
N PRO A 684 -14.98 36.86 -16.24
CA PRO A 684 -16.39 36.53 -16.20
C PRO A 684 -16.65 35.44 -17.24
N THR A 685 -16.43 34.17 -16.88
CA THR A 685 -16.85 33.05 -17.71
C THR A 685 -18.29 32.71 -17.38
N ASP A 686 -19.20 33.17 -18.25
CA ASP A 686 -20.53 32.59 -18.45
C ASP A 686 -20.39 31.13 -18.90
N LEU A 687 -20.15 30.21 -17.96
CA LEU A 687 -20.17 28.77 -18.23
C LEU A 687 -20.77 27.98 -17.07
N ALA A 688 -21.96 27.42 -17.36
CA ALA A 688 -22.63 26.26 -16.78
C ALA A 688 -22.61 26.09 -15.24
N LYS A 689 -23.74 26.44 -14.61
CA LYS A 689 -24.14 25.98 -13.27
C LYS A 689 -23.96 24.45 -13.17
N PRO A 690 -23.19 23.91 -12.20
CA PRO A 690 -23.07 22.47 -12.03
C PRO A 690 -24.39 21.93 -11.43
N SER A 691 -25.09 21.10 -12.20
CA SER A 691 -26.47 20.67 -11.97
C SER A 691 -26.64 19.49 -11.01
N GLY A 692 -25.65 19.17 -10.18
CA GLY A 692 -25.73 18.05 -9.23
C GLY A 692 -26.59 18.37 -7.99
N PHE A 693 -27.52 17.47 -7.62
CA PHE A 693 -28.31 17.53 -6.38
C PHE A 693 -27.42 17.76 -5.14
N ALA A 694 -26.25 17.10 -5.08
CA ALA A 694 -25.29 17.25 -3.98
C ALA A 694 -24.75 18.69 -3.83
N ILE A 695 -24.56 19.42 -4.93
CA ILE A 695 -24.07 20.81 -4.89
C ILE A 695 -25.19 21.76 -4.46
N ARG A 696 -26.43 21.54 -4.90
CA ARG A 696 -27.59 22.29 -4.39
C ARG A 696 -27.83 22.01 -2.91
N CYS A 697 -27.67 20.77 -2.48
CA CYS A 697 -27.78 20.37 -1.08
C CYS A 697 -26.66 20.99 -0.24
N LEU A 698 -25.41 20.98 -0.72
CA LEU A 698 -24.28 21.66 -0.08
C LEU A 698 -24.47 23.18 -0.02
N GLN A 699 -24.99 23.81 -1.07
CA GLN A 699 -25.28 25.25 -1.08
C GLN A 699 -26.43 25.60 -0.13
N PHE A 700 -27.47 24.75 -0.08
CA PHE A 700 -28.56 24.87 0.87
C PHE A 700 -28.04 24.72 2.30
N LEU A 701 -27.33 23.63 2.60
CA LEU A 701 -26.70 23.38 3.90
C LEU A 701 -25.73 24.50 4.30
N TYR A 702 -24.93 25.02 3.36
CA TYR A 702 -24.02 26.14 3.62
C TYR A 702 -24.80 27.43 3.95
N LYS A 703 -25.84 27.75 3.18
CA LYS A 703 -26.69 28.93 3.42
C LYS A 703 -27.42 28.82 4.76
N TRP A 704 -28.00 27.66 5.07
CA TRP A 704 -28.64 27.40 6.35
C TRP A 704 -27.63 27.34 7.50
N SER A 705 -26.41 26.85 7.28
CA SER A 705 -25.37 26.84 8.31
C SER A 705 -25.00 28.25 8.75
N HIS A 706 -24.90 29.21 7.83
CA HIS A 706 -24.66 30.61 8.18
C HIS A 706 -25.82 31.20 8.98
N ILE A 707 -27.06 30.95 8.58
CA ILE A 707 -28.25 31.43 9.30
C ILE A 707 -28.33 30.80 10.70
N ILE A 708 -28.08 29.50 10.83
CA ILE A 708 -28.11 28.76 12.10
C ILE A 708 -26.93 29.20 12.98
N LEU A 709 -25.75 29.42 12.41
CA LEU A 709 -24.57 29.93 13.13
C LEU A 709 -24.80 31.35 13.63
N ASP A 710 -25.37 32.24 12.82
CA ASP A 710 -25.66 33.62 13.21
C ASP A 710 -26.77 33.69 14.25
N PHE A 711 -27.84 32.91 14.06
CA PHE A 711 -28.91 32.78 15.05
C PHE A 711 -28.39 32.18 16.35
N GLY A 712 -27.60 31.10 16.25
CA GLY A 712 -26.96 30.44 17.37
C GLY A 712 -25.99 31.37 18.10
N TRP A 713 -25.22 32.19 17.38
CA TRP A 713 -24.33 33.18 17.99
C TRP A 713 -25.10 34.27 18.72
N ARG A 714 -26.16 34.81 18.12
CA ARG A 714 -27.01 35.83 18.78
C ARG A 714 -27.70 35.26 20.01
N LEU A 715 -28.20 34.03 19.94
CA LEU A 715 -28.79 33.34 21.07
C LEU A 715 -27.74 33.12 22.18
N LEU A 716 -26.54 32.65 21.82
CA LEU A 716 -25.46 32.44 22.77
C LEU A 716 -25.02 33.77 23.39
N GLU A 717 -24.85 34.84 22.61
CA GLU A 717 -24.46 36.17 23.10
C GLU A 717 -25.44 36.70 24.16
N ILE A 718 -26.75 36.52 23.95
CA ILE A 718 -27.79 36.95 24.89
C ILE A 718 -27.85 36.06 26.13
N HIS A 719 -27.63 34.74 25.98
CA HIS A 719 -27.90 33.76 27.02
C HIS A 719 -26.66 33.18 27.72
N ILE A 720 -25.44 33.45 27.24
CA ILE A 720 -24.22 32.85 27.78
C ILE A 720 -23.97 33.25 29.23
N LEU A 721 -24.24 34.50 29.59
CA LEU A 721 -24.13 34.97 30.99
C LEU A 721 -25.10 34.22 31.91
N LYS A 722 -26.34 33.98 31.47
CA LYS A 722 -27.35 33.24 32.23
C LYS A 722 -26.96 31.77 32.39
N LEU A 723 -26.44 31.16 31.33
CA LEU A 723 -25.96 29.77 31.34
C LEU A 723 -24.72 29.61 32.22
N CYS A 724 -23.77 30.54 32.17
CA CYS A 724 -22.61 30.58 33.06
C CYS A 724 -23.04 30.73 34.53
N LEU A 725 -23.95 31.65 34.85
CA LEU A 725 -24.48 31.80 36.21
C LEU A 725 -25.20 30.54 36.70
N LEU A 726 -26.04 29.93 35.84
CA LEU A 726 -26.73 28.69 36.18
C LEU A 726 -25.77 27.54 36.42
N THR A 727 -24.72 27.40 35.60
CA THR A 727 -23.72 26.34 35.75
C THR A 727 -22.82 26.56 36.95
N ILE A 728 -22.44 27.79 37.28
CA ILE A 728 -21.74 28.13 38.53
C ILE A 728 -22.60 27.80 39.73
N LEU A 729 -23.89 28.17 39.71
CA LEU A 729 -24.85 27.83 40.76
C LEU A 729 -25.00 26.31 40.93
N LEU A 730 -25.13 25.58 39.82
CA LEU A 730 -25.24 24.11 39.83
C LEU A 730 -23.98 23.46 40.37
N ALA A 731 -22.80 23.94 39.98
CA ALA A 731 -21.53 23.45 40.50
C ALA A 731 -21.39 23.72 42.01
N ALA A 732 -21.77 24.92 42.47
CA ALA A 732 -21.75 25.29 43.89
C ALA A 732 -22.75 24.48 44.74
N VAL A 733 -23.88 24.07 44.15
CA VAL A 733 -24.87 23.21 44.81
C VAL A 733 -24.42 21.74 44.86
N VAL A 734 -23.72 21.27 43.84
CA VAL A 734 -23.27 19.86 43.74
C VAL A 734 -22.05 19.57 44.61
N ASP A 735 -21.09 20.49 44.72
CA ASP A 735 -19.90 20.35 45.58
C ASP A 735 -19.77 21.54 46.56
N PRO A 736 -20.48 21.52 47.71
CA PRO A 736 -20.39 22.57 48.72
C PRO A 736 -19.01 22.68 49.41
N SER A 737 -18.10 21.73 49.18
CA SER A 737 -16.72 21.73 49.71
C SER A 737 -15.73 22.53 48.87
N ALA A 738 -16.11 23.03 47.69
CA ALA A 738 -15.23 23.85 46.85
C ALA A 738 -15.11 25.31 47.30
N SER A 739 -15.82 25.71 48.37
CA SER A 739 -15.94 27.08 48.86
C SER A 739 -15.52 27.26 50.33
N ILE A 740 -14.53 26.49 50.80
CA ILE A 740 -13.86 26.71 52.10
C ILE A 740 -12.37 26.96 51.87
#